data_AF-A0A8J5W5B5-F1
#
_entry.id   AF-A0A8J5W5B5-F1
#
_cell.length_a   1.000
_cell.length_b   1.000
_cell.length_c   1.000
_cell.angle_alpha   90.00
_cell.angle_beta   90.00
_cell.angle_gamma   90.00
#
_symmetry.space_group_name_H-M   'P 1'
#
loop_
_entity.id
_entity.type
_entity.pdbx_description
1 polymer ?
#
loop_
_entity_poly.entity_id
_entity_poly.type
_entity_poly.pdbx_seq_one_letter_code
_entity_poly.pdbx_strand_id
1 'polypeptide(L)'
;MMLLHGDLDIQIVEAKCLPNMDLMTERVRRCFTGYGACRTDCGRSDPHTDMRKIITSDPYVSVCLAGATVAQTRVIANSENPKWNEHFYVQVAHSISRVEFHVKDNDVFGAELIGVASIPVEHITEGDMVSGWFPISGQYSNPMKPSPELHLSIQYKPIEQNPLYKDGVGVEGSQSGGVPNAYFPLRKGGMVTLYQDAHVPDDFCPRIEIDGGRVYEQNRCWEDICHAVLEAHHLIYIIGWSLYHPVKLVRESTKPVPSGSPLTIGDILKSKVQEGVRVIVLLWDDKTSHDKFLLKTDGLMHTHDEEARKYFRHSGCRNLFTHHQKCVIVDTQATGNNRKISAFIGGLDLCDGRYDTPEHRLFKDLDTIFKDDFHNPTFQVNKAGPRQPWHDLHCKIEGPAAYDILTNFEQRWRKSVKWKVSVRRAVSWHHDTLVKIDRMSWIVSPSADELNAHVCDQNDPENWHVQIFRSIDSGSVKGFPKLVQEAESQNLVCAKNLQIDKSIHNAYVKAIRSAQHFIYIENQYFIGSSYYWASNRSAGAENLIPIELAIKIARKIKARERFAAYIVIPMWPEGNPTTAAMQEILFWQGQTMSMMYKIVAEALQKEGLQDTHPQDYLNFYCLGKREATSDVSTTSHSNENSSLRLAQKFKRFMIYVHSKGMVVDDEYVLIGSANINQRSMDGSRDTEIAMGAYQPHYSWAGSSRAPRGQVYGYRMSLWAEHLGTVEECFRSPESVECIQLVNQMAGENWECYVSPEMVKMRGHLMRYPITVDRDGRVGPLLGYECFPDVGGKLCSTKEENTNAKEVKELHVSTTQSLPKSVKLKINYSKLLPSLCASMNFPAISCWGRRRDAARWRGAQASTRRLWEVGDGGFSEEPGPLGGVEG
;
A
#
# COMPACT_ATOMS: atom_id res chain seq x y z
N MET A 1 -6.90 17.53 29.41
CA MET A 1 -7.03 16.83 28.12
C MET A 1 -7.75 15.52 28.39
N MET A 2 -8.56 15.07 27.45
CA MET A 2 -9.39 13.87 27.52
C MET A 2 -9.18 13.04 26.26
N LEU A 3 -9.22 11.72 26.38
CA LEU A 3 -9.12 10.79 25.26
C LEU A 3 -10.48 10.70 24.55
N LEU A 4 -10.54 11.23 23.34
CA LEU A 4 -11.68 11.10 22.45
C LEU A 4 -11.50 9.84 21.59
N HIS A 5 -12.10 8.73 22.02
CA HIS A 5 -11.96 7.41 21.38
C HIS A 5 -13.32 6.85 20.95
N GLY A 6 -13.53 6.66 19.65
CA GLY A 6 -14.83 6.41 19.05
C GLY A 6 -14.96 7.20 17.76
N ASP A 7 -16.12 7.83 17.52
CA ASP A 7 -16.44 8.48 16.24
C ASP A 7 -16.99 9.90 16.45
N LEU A 8 -16.57 10.82 15.59
CA LEU A 8 -17.16 12.15 15.45
C LEU A 8 -18.07 12.21 14.22
N ASP A 9 -19.25 12.77 14.41
CA ASP A 9 -20.27 13.00 13.40
C ASP A 9 -20.38 14.54 13.24
N ILE A 10 -19.94 15.07 12.10
CA ILE A 10 -19.69 16.52 11.92
C ILE A 10 -20.40 17.03 10.66
N GLN A 11 -21.21 18.08 10.79
CA GLN A 11 -21.77 18.84 9.66
C GLN A 11 -21.15 20.23 9.61
N ILE A 12 -20.46 20.58 8.52
CA ILE A 12 -19.95 21.94 8.29
C ILE A 12 -20.88 22.63 7.30
N VAL A 13 -21.68 23.58 7.79
CA VAL A 13 -22.76 24.21 7.04
C VAL A 13 -22.23 25.37 6.21
N GLU A 14 -21.78 26.44 6.87
CA GLU A 14 -21.42 27.70 6.24
C GLU A 14 -20.55 28.58 7.14
N ALA A 15 -19.89 29.58 6.58
CA ALA A 15 -19.30 30.68 7.34
C ALA A 15 -19.79 32.02 6.79
N LYS A 16 -19.68 33.07 7.60
CA LYS A 16 -20.03 34.45 7.21
C LYS A 16 -18.97 35.44 7.65
N CYS A 17 -18.94 36.59 6.98
CA CYS A 17 -18.06 37.73 7.28
C CYS A 17 -16.55 37.39 7.29
N LEU A 18 -16.12 36.45 6.45
CA LEU A 18 -14.70 36.14 6.30
C LEU A 18 -13.95 37.33 5.66
N PRO A 19 -12.70 37.63 6.07
CA PRO A 19 -11.88 38.65 5.44
C PRO A 19 -11.45 38.22 4.03
N ASN A 20 -11.40 39.18 3.11
CA ASN A 20 -10.78 39.02 1.80
C ASN A 20 -9.25 39.06 1.91
N MET A 21 -8.60 37.92 1.69
CA MET A 21 -7.14 37.75 1.74
C MET A 21 -6.45 38.05 0.41
N ASP A 22 -7.07 37.68 -0.71
CA ASP A 22 -6.59 37.92 -2.08
C ASP A 22 -6.16 39.39 -2.31
N LEU A 23 -6.92 40.35 -1.77
CA LEU A 23 -6.59 41.78 -1.86
C LEU A 23 -5.30 42.17 -1.10
N MET A 24 -4.86 41.39 -0.11
CA MET A 24 -3.54 41.54 0.53
C MET A 24 -2.45 40.89 -0.33
N THR A 25 -2.68 39.66 -0.83
CA THR A 25 -1.76 38.97 -1.74
C THR A 25 -1.46 39.82 -3.00
N GLU A 26 -2.48 40.43 -3.61
CA GLU A 26 -2.35 41.40 -4.72
C GLU A 26 -1.55 42.66 -4.34
N ARG A 27 -1.70 43.18 -3.12
CA ARG A 27 -0.94 44.35 -2.64
C ARG A 27 0.54 44.02 -2.46
N VAL A 28 0.85 42.91 -1.79
CA VAL A 28 2.23 42.43 -1.61
C VAL A 28 2.89 42.16 -2.98
N ARG A 29 2.16 41.50 -3.88
CA ARG A 29 2.58 41.25 -5.28
C ARG A 29 2.94 42.55 -6.00
N ARG A 30 2.10 43.60 -5.90
CA ARG A 30 2.37 44.92 -6.51
C ARG A 30 3.64 45.57 -5.95
N CYS A 31 3.88 45.48 -4.64
CA CYS A 31 5.11 46.00 -4.02
C CYS A 31 6.37 45.30 -4.57
N PHE A 32 6.37 43.98 -4.71
CA PHE A 32 7.53 43.25 -5.25
C PHE A 32 7.74 43.44 -6.76
N THR A 33 6.69 43.74 -7.54
CA THR A 33 6.84 44.15 -8.95
C THR A 33 7.26 45.62 -9.15
N GLY A 34 7.39 46.41 -8.07
CA GLY A 34 7.61 47.86 -8.15
C GLY A 34 8.99 48.32 -8.67
N TYR A 35 9.96 47.43 -8.81
CA TYR A 35 11.32 47.74 -9.30
C TYR A 35 11.61 47.07 -10.65
N GLY A 36 10.97 47.55 -11.73
CA GLY A 36 11.26 47.07 -13.08
C GLY A 36 10.53 47.80 -14.21
N ALA A 37 11.27 48.59 -14.98
CA ALA A 37 10.92 49.17 -16.29
C ALA A 37 9.83 50.27 -16.34
N CYS A 38 10.27 51.53 -16.32
CA CYS A 38 9.55 52.61 -17.01
C CYS A 38 9.64 52.40 -18.54
N ARG A 39 8.51 52.49 -19.26
CA ARG A 39 8.48 52.93 -20.67
C ARG A 39 7.09 53.38 -21.11
N THR A 40 7.06 54.29 -22.08
CA THR A 40 5.88 54.75 -22.82
C THR A 40 5.45 53.69 -23.86
N ASP A 41 4.32 53.75 -24.58
CA ASP A 41 3.51 54.92 -24.94
C ASP A 41 2.01 54.60 -25.21
N CYS A 42 1.26 55.61 -25.66
CA CYS A 42 -0.19 55.68 -25.77
C CYS A 42 -0.85 54.67 -26.74
N GLY A 43 -2.05 54.18 -26.40
CA GLY A 43 -2.88 53.34 -27.28
C GLY A 43 -4.36 53.25 -26.84
N ARG A 44 -5.25 53.80 -27.66
CA ARG A 44 -6.74 53.92 -27.55
C ARG A 44 -7.50 52.95 -26.63
N SER A 45 -8.48 53.52 -25.91
CA SER A 45 -9.56 52.85 -25.17
C SER A 45 -10.62 52.21 -26.06
N ASP A 46 -11.21 51.09 -25.61
CA ASP A 46 -12.44 50.50 -26.14
C ASP A 46 -13.33 50.04 -24.96
N PRO A 47 -14.56 50.58 -24.76
CA PRO A 47 -15.28 50.48 -23.50
C PRO A 47 -16.22 49.27 -23.42
N HIS A 48 -15.69 48.05 -23.55
CA HIS A 48 -16.47 46.85 -23.23
C HIS A 48 -16.58 46.62 -21.72
N THR A 49 -17.78 46.25 -21.26
CA THR A 49 -18.16 46.06 -19.86
C THR A 49 -17.48 44.83 -19.24
N ASP A 50 -16.23 45.00 -18.81
CA ASP A 50 -15.57 44.03 -17.95
C ASP A 50 -16.28 43.98 -16.59
N MET A 51 -17.10 42.94 -16.43
CA MET A 51 -17.86 42.69 -15.21
C MET A 51 -16.86 42.27 -14.14
N ARG A 52 -16.39 43.25 -13.34
CA ARG A 52 -15.37 43.07 -12.29
C ARG A 52 -15.64 41.80 -11.50
N LYS A 53 -14.89 40.72 -11.79
CA LYS A 53 -14.82 39.57 -10.89
C LYS A 53 -14.27 40.11 -9.57
N ILE A 54 -15.08 40.06 -8.53
CA ILE A 54 -14.66 40.46 -7.20
C ILE A 54 -13.74 39.35 -6.70
N ILE A 55 -12.43 39.55 -6.90
CA ILE A 55 -11.42 38.62 -6.39
C ILE A 55 -11.50 38.70 -4.87
N THR A 56 -11.89 37.58 -4.27
CA THR A 56 -12.07 37.35 -2.83
C THR A 56 -11.59 35.95 -2.54
N SER A 57 -11.32 35.67 -1.27
CA SER A 57 -10.88 34.39 -0.74
C SER A 57 -11.58 33.16 -1.33
N ASP A 58 -10.82 32.08 -1.44
CA ASP A 58 -11.21 30.72 -1.82
C ASP A 58 -11.25 29.81 -0.56
N PRO A 59 -12.17 30.02 0.40
CA PRO A 59 -12.08 29.38 1.72
C PRO A 59 -12.42 27.89 1.75
N TYR A 60 -11.80 27.20 2.71
CA TYR A 60 -12.14 25.85 3.18
C TYR A 60 -11.88 25.72 4.68
N VAL A 61 -12.42 24.68 5.31
CA VAL A 61 -12.20 24.36 6.72
C VAL A 61 -11.36 23.09 6.84
N SER A 62 -10.42 23.06 7.79
CA SER A 62 -9.77 21.83 8.26
C SER A 62 -10.24 21.52 9.68
N VAL A 63 -10.68 20.29 9.94
CA VAL A 63 -10.89 19.80 11.31
C VAL A 63 -9.58 19.23 11.82
N CYS A 64 -9.07 19.79 12.92
CA CYS A 64 -7.75 19.48 13.46
C CYS A 64 -7.84 18.97 14.91
N LEU A 65 -7.26 17.80 15.18
CA LEU A 65 -7.22 17.14 16.49
C LEU A 65 -5.76 16.86 16.86
N ALA A 66 -5.28 17.37 17.99
CA ALA A 66 -3.88 17.23 18.45
C ALA A 66 -2.81 17.67 17.41
N GLY A 67 -3.19 18.50 16.44
CA GLY A 67 -2.35 18.94 15.32
C GLY A 67 -2.47 18.10 14.04
N ALA A 68 -3.08 16.90 14.10
CA ALA A 68 -3.42 16.10 12.93
C ALA A 68 -4.68 16.65 12.23
N THR A 69 -4.80 16.46 10.92
CA THR A 69 -5.94 16.94 10.11
C THR A 69 -6.85 15.77 9.75
N VAL A 70 -7.99 15.67 10.43
CA VAL A 70 -8.87 14.49 10.36
C VAL A 70 -9.99 14.61 9.32
N ALA A 71 -10.33 15.84 8.90
CA ALA A 71 -11.24 16.14 7.79
C ALA A 71 -10.91 17.50 7.16
N GLN A 72 -11.26 17.70 5.89
CA GLN A 72 -11.16 18.99 5.20
C GLN A 72 -12.34 19.19 4.25
N THR A 73 -12.95 20.37 4.22
CA THR A 73 -14.02 20.68 3.26
C THR A 73 -13.50 20.84 1.84
N ARG A 74 -14.42 20.93 0.87
CA ARG A 74 -14.09 21.51 -0.44
C ARG A 74 -13.66 22.98 -0.33
N VAL A 75 -12.89 23.41 -1.32
CA VAL A 75 -12.59 24.82 -1.56
C VAL A 75 -13.79 25.46 -2.26
N ILE A 76 -14.33 26.55 -1.70
CA ILE A 76 -15.38 27.35 -2.35
C ILE A 76 -14.73 28.60 -2.91
N ALA A 77 -14.73 28.73 -4.23
CA ALA A 77 -14.02 29.84 -4.87
C ALA A 77 -14.76 31.18 -4.69
N ASN A 78 -14.00 32.23 -4.36
CA ASN A 78 -14.38 33.64 -4.35
C ASN A 78 -15.65 33.90 -3.51
N SER A 79 -15.56 33.64 -2.20
CA SER A 79 -16.66 33.87 -1.26
C SER A 79 -16.21 34.28 0.16
N GLU A 80 -16.64 35.47 0.60
CA GLU A 80 -16.57 35.91 2.00
C GLU A 80 -17.64 35.25 2.89
N ASN A 81 -18.61 34.52 2.30
CA ASN A 81 -19.74 33.88 3.00
C ASN A 81 -20.01 32.47 2.41
N PRO A 82 -19.06 31.53 2.52
CA PRO A 82 -19.12 30.21 1.87
C PRO A 82 -20.18 29.28 2.51
N LYS A 83 -20.85 28.49 1.67
CA LYS A 83 -21.80 27.43 2.09
C LYS A 83 -21.30 26.06 1.62
N TRP A 84 -20.70 25.30 2.53
CA TRP A 84 -20.18 23.96 2.26
C TRP A 84 -21.31 22.92 2.27
N ASN A 85 -22.07 22.83 3.36
CA ASN A 85 -23.05 21.76 3.59
C ASN A 85 -22.43 20.37 3.35
N GLU A 86 -21.32 20.09 4.03
CA GLU A 86 -20.58 18.82 3.90
C GLU A 86 -20.57 18.06 5.23
N HIS A 87 -20.68 16.74 5.12
CA HIS A 87 -20.78 15.80 6.23
C HIS A 87 -19.49 14.98 6.39
N PHE A 88 -19.07 14.77 7.63
CA PHE A 88 -17.88 13.98 7.94
C PHE A 88 -18.13 13.01 9.09
N TYR A 89 -18.07 11.72 8.80
CA TYR A 89 -17.92 10.67 9.81
C TYR A 89 -16.43 10.39 10.02
N VAL A 90 -15.92 10.67 11.22
CA VAL A 90 -14.49 10.69 11.53
C VAL A 90 -14.18 9.78 12.71
N GLN A 91 -13.52 8.65 12.46
CA GLN A 91 -12.94 7.82 13.52
C GLN A 91 -11.85 8.60 14.27
N VAL A 92 -11.89 8.58 15.61
CA VAL A 92 -10.98 9.33 16.49
C VAL A 92 -10.41 8.46 17.61
N ALA A 93 -9.15 8.74 17.97
CA ALA A 93 -8.42 8.14 19.08
C ALA A 93 -7.55 9.19 19.83
N HIS A 94 -7.95 10.47 19.81
CA HIS A 94 -7.07 11.62 20.08
C HIS A 94 -7.18 12.13 21.52
N SER A 95 -6.05 12.45 22.16
CA SER A 95 -6.02 13.09 23.48
C SER A 95 -5.95 14.61 23.34
N ILE A 96 -7.05 15.29 23.64
CA ILE A 96 -7.28 16.71 23.28
C ILE A 96 -8.01 17.50 24.38
N SER A 97 -8.06 18.82 24.27
CA SER A 97 -8.88 19.70 25.11
C SER A 97 -9.96 20.45 24.32
N ARG A 98 -9.78 20.59 23.01
CA ARG A 98 -10.74 21.19 22.07
C ARG A 98 -10.66 20.49 20.71
N VAL A 99 -11.78 20.47 19.99
CA VAL A 99 -11.83 20.23 18.55
C VAL A 99 -11.61 21.58 17.87
N GLU A 100 -10.65 21.67 16.95
CA GLU A 100 -10.31 22.93 16.27
C GLU A 100 -10.76 22.91 14.81
N PHE A 101 -11.45 23.96 14.38
CA PHE A 101 -11.93 24.16 13.02
C PHE A 101 -11.14 25.31 12.40
N HIS A 102 -10.06 24.98 11.69
CA HIS A 102 -9.16 25.95 11.08
C HIS A 102 -9.72 26.39 9.73
N VAL A 103 -10.27 27.60 9.65
CA VAL A 103 -10.75 28.22 8.41
C VAL A 103 -9.54 28.81 7.68
N LYS A 104 -9.34 28.40 6.43
CA LYS A 104 -8.15 28.69 5.63
C LYS A 104 -8.54 29.18 4.25
N ASP A 105 -7.72 30.05 3.68
CA ASP A 105 -7.76 30.39 2.26
C ASP A 105 -6.93 29.39 1.44
N ASN A 106 -7.12 29.34 0.12
CA ASN A 106 -6.42 28.40 -0.78
C ASN A 106 -5.76 29.12 -1.97
N ASP A 107 -4.89 30.11 -1.68
CA ASP A 107 -4.07 30.81 -2.66
C ASP A 107 -3.20 29.87 -3.52
N VAL A 108 -2.82 30.39 -4.70
CA VAL A 108 -1.91 29.74 -5.67
C VAL A 108 -0.54 29.39 -5.08
N PHE A 109 -0.12 30.04 -3.99
CA PHE A 109 1.20 29.86 -3.36
C PHE A 109 1.20 28.99 -2.10
N GLY A 110 0.03 28.63 -1.56
CA GLY A 110 -0.13 27.92 -0.29
C GLY A 110 -1.40 28.35 0.42
N ALA A 111 -1.83 27.61 1.45
CA ALA A 111 -3.04 27.97 2.19
C ALA A 111 -2.72 28.90 3.38
N GLU A 112 -3.31 30.09 3.42
CA GLU A 112 -3.23 31.00 4.58
C GLU A 112 -4.31 30.66 5.63
N LEU A 113 -4.02 30.90 6.91
CA LEU A 113 -4.98 30.72 8.00
C LEU A 113 -5.78 32.00 8.23
N ILE A 114 -7.08 31.96 7.96
CA ILE A 114 -8.02 33.06 8.26
C ILE A 114 -8.28 33.12 9.77
N GLY A 115 -8.48 31.95 10.40
CA GLY A 115 -8.64 31.83 11.85
C GLY A 115 -9.14 30.44 12.27
N VAL A 116 -9.44 30.29 13.56
CA VAL A 116 -9.82 29.02 14.18
C VAL A 116 -11.09 29.21 15.01
N ALA A 117 -12.14 28.46 14.70
CA ALA A 117 -13.24 28.20 15.64
C ALA A 117 -12.89 26.97 16.51
N SER A 118 -13.42 26.87 17.72
CA SER A 118 -13.06 25.79 18.65
C SER A 118 -14.19 25.40 19.58
N ILE A 119 -14.34 24.09 19.82
CA ILE A 119 -15.33 23.51 20.72
C ILE A 119 -14.61 22.73 21.82
N PRO A 120 -14.78 23.07 23.12
CA PRO A 120 -14.23 22.29 24.23
C PRO A 120 -14.73 20.84 24.20
N VAL A 121 -13.85 19.87 24.46
CA VAL A 121 -14.22 18.43 24.37
C VAL A 121 -15.23 18.04 25.46
N GLU A 122 -15.20 18.75 26.58
CA GLU A 122 -16.17 18.67 27.67
C GLU A 122 -17.61 18.92 27.19
N HIS A 123 -17.84 19.78 26.18
CA HIS A 123 -19.17 20.09 25.68
C HIS A 123 -19.76 19.01 24.75
N ILE A 124 -18.95 18.08 24.24
CA ILE A 124 -19.40 17.03 23.29
C ILE A 124 -19.36 15.62 23.91
N THR A 125 -18.81 15.46 25.12
CA THR A 125 -18.62 14.14 25.73
C THR A 125 -19.85 13.57 26.43
N GLU A 126 -20.90 14.38 26.59
CA GLU A 126 -22.22 13.95 27.06
C GLU A 126 -23.01 13.18 25.96
N GLY A 127 -22.57 13.27 24.70
CA GLY A 127 -23.14 12.54 23.55
C GLY A 127 -24.25 13.29 22.80
N ASP A 128 -24.70 14.43 23.32
CA ASP A 128 -25.65 15.31 22.63
C ASP A 128 -25.03 16.00 21.40
N MET A 129 -25.90 16.40 20.45
CA MET A 129 -25.48 17.14 19.26
C MET A 129 -25.32 18.63 19.58
N VAL A 130 -24.06 19.08 19.65
CA VAL A 130 -23.72 20.50 19.75
C VAL A 130 -23.86 21.14 18.37
N SER A 131 -24.69 22.18 18.26
CA SER A 131 -24.94 22.89 17.00
C SER A 131 -25.08 24.40 17.21
N GLY A 132 -24.55 25.20 16.28
CA GLY A 132 -24.71 26.66 16.32
C GLY A 132 -23.66 27.42 15.50
N TRP A 133 -23.62 28.73 15.74
CA TRP A 133 -22.58 29.63 15.22
C TRP A 133 -21.44 29.75 16.24
N PHE A 134 -20.21 29.57 15.78
CA PHE A 134 -19.00 29.64 16.60
C PHE A 134 -18.07 30.76 16.08
N PRO A 135 -17.55 31.64 16.95
CA PRO A 135 -16.68 32.73 16.53
C PRO A 135 -15.32 32.21 16.03
N ILE A 136 -14.89 32.70 14.87
CA ILE A 136 -13.59 32.36 14.27
C ILE A 136 -12.54 33.31 14.85
N SER A 137 -11.67 32.81 15.71
CA SER A 137 -10.60 33.58 16.33
C SER A 137 -9.36 33.63 15.43
N GLY A 138 -8.85 34.83 15.12
CA GLY A 138 -7.71 34.99 14.21
C GLY A 138 -7.03 36.36 14.31
N GLN A 139 -5.87 36.48 13.65
CA GLN A 139 -5.05 37.70 13.65
C GLN A 139 -5.75 38.91 13.01
N TYR A 140 -6.81 38.67 12.22
CA TYR A 140 -7.55 39.66 11.46
C TYR A 140 -8.82 40.19 12.17
N SER A 141 -8.92 40.01 13.48
CA SER A 141 -10.03 40.48 14.33
C SER A 141 -10.06 42.02 14.46
N ASN A 142 -10.73 42.67 13.50
CA ASN A 142 -10.91 44.13 13.49
C ASN A 142 -12.21 44.53 14.23
N PRO A 143 -12.16 45.32 15.33
CA PRO A 143 -13.35 45.70 16.10
C PRO A 143 -14.32 46.64 15.35
N MET A 144 -13.98 47.13 14.15
CA MET A 144 -14.85 47.92 13.28
C MET A 144 -15.52 47.08 12.16
N LYS A 145 -15.41 45.75 12.19
CA LYS A 145 -16.10 44.83 11.26
C LYS A 145 -16.93 43.80 12.03
N PRO A 146 -18.00 43.25 11.44
CA PRO A 146 -18.66 42.07 12.00
C PRO A 146 -17.65 40.92 12.13
N SER A 147 -17.70 40.20 13.25
CA SER A 147 -16.81 39.07 13.52
C SER A 147 -17.08 37.91 12.56
N PRO A 148 -16.04 37.24 12.03
CA PRO A 148 -16.21 36.02 11.26
C PRO A 148 -16.74 34.90 12.17
N GLU A 149 -17.75 34.15 11.69
CA GLU A 149 -18.34 33.04 12.43
C GLU A 149 -18.56 31.81 11.51
N LEU A 150 -18.47 30.61 12.09
CA LEU A 150 -18.64 29.32 11.43
C LEU A 150 -19.90 28.62 11.99
N HIS A 151 -20.81 28.23 11.11
CA HIS A 151 -22.01 27.45 11.43
C HIS A 151 -21.72 25.96 11.22
N LEU A 152 -21.83 25.17 12.29
CA LEU A 152 -21.60 23.74 12.26
C LEU A 152 -22.44 22.98 13.29
N SER A 153 -22.51 21.66 13.13
CA SER A 153 -22.88 20.75 14.23
C SER A 153 -21.84 19.64 14.40
N ILE A 154 -21.75 19.11 15.61
CA ILE A 154 -20.87 18.01 16.00
C ILE A 154 -21.55 17.14 17.06
N GLN A 155 -21.47 15.82 16.89
CA GLN A 155 -21.81 14.83 17.90
C GLN A 155 -20.64 13.86 18.07
N TYR A 156 -20.35 13.44 19.30
CA TYR A 156 -19.39 12.37 19.58
C TYR A 156 -20.12 11.10 20.00
N LYS A 157 -19.69 9.97 19.44
CA LYS A 157 -20.22 8.63 19.71
C LYS A 157 -19.08 7.79 20.32
N PRO A 158 -19.08 7.57 21.65
CA PRO A 158 -18.10 6.71 22.31
C PRO A 158 -18.13 5.28 21.76
N ILE A 159 -16.96 4.64 21.68
CA ILE A 159 -16.82 3.27 21.17
C ILE A 159 -17.67 2.25 21.94
N GLU A 160 -17.90 2.45 23.25
CA GLU A 160 -18.75 1.61 24.11
C GLU A 160 -20.24 1.67 23.72
N GLN A 161 -20.66 2.80 23.16
CA GLN A 161 -22.05 3.05 22.79
C GLN A 161 -22.32 2.55 21.37
N ASN A 162 -21.35 2.70 20.46
CA ASN A 162 -21.47 2.26 19.06
C ASN A 162 -21.61 0.71 18.97
N PRO A 163 -22.74 0.17 18.45
CA PRO A 163 -22.95 -1.28 18.35
C PRO A 163 -22.02 -1.97 17.34
N LEU A 164 -21.46 -1.23 16.37
CA LEU A 164 -20.61 -1.74 15.29
C LEU A 164 -19.35 -2.51 15.76
N TYR A 165 -18.99 -2.38 17.04
CA TYR A 165 -17.77 -2.91 17.65
C TYR A 165 -18.02 -3.93 18.77
N LYS A 166 -19.26 -4.33 19.02
CA LYS A 166 -19.62 -5.14 20.20
C LYS A 166 -19.46 -6.64 19.95
N ASP A 167 -20.08 -7.14 18.89
CA ASP A 167 -20.41 -8.56 18.80
C ASP A 167 -19.31 -9.41 18.15
N GLY A 168 -18.40 -8.78 17.40
CA GLY A 168 -17.28 -9.42 16.69
C GLY A 168 -16.90 -8.65 15.43
N VAL A 169 -15.95 -9.15 14.63
CA VAL A 169 -15.59 -8.50 13.36
C VAL A 169 -16.58 -8.88 12.26
N GLY A 170 -16.90 -10.17 12.12
CA GLY A 170 -17.74 -10.76 11.07
C GLY A 170 -19.26 -10.71 11.32
N VAL A 171 -19.73 -9.91 12.27
CA VAL A 171 -21.09 -10.07 12.81
C VAL A 171 -22.06 -9.07 12.20
N GLU A 172 -23.18 -9.56 11.68
CA GLU A 172 -24.29 -8.73 11.18
C GLU A 172 -25.13 -8.18 12.34
N GLY A 173 -24.56 -7.23 13.08
CA GLY A 173 -25.32 -6.32 13.93
C GLY A 173 -26.45 -5.68 13.12
N SER A 174 -27.64 -5.53 13.72
CA SER A 174 -28.93 -5.61 13.01
C SER A 174 -29.28 -4.52 11.98
N GLN A 175 -28.36 -3.59 11.67
CA GLN A 175 -28.45 -2.70 10.51
C GLN A 175 -27.04 -2.52 9.87
N SER A 176 -26.94 -2.82 8.57
CA SER A 176 -25.74 -2.71 7.71
C SER A 176 -24.57 -3.64 8.05
N GLY A 177 -24.56 -4.84 7.46
CA GLY A 177 -23.42 -5.78 7.52
C GLY A 177 -22.18 -5.30 6.76
N GLY A 178 -21.01 -5.51 7.36
CA GLY A 178 -19.68 -5.18 6.81
C GLY A 178 -18.97 -4.02 7.50
N VAL A 179 -17.95 -3.48 6.84
CA VAL A 179 -17.27 -2.23 7.21
C VAL A 179 -18.06 -1.05 6.61
N PRO A 180 -18.55 -0.11 7.44
CA PRO A 180 -19.25 1.08 6.95
C PRO A 180 -18.26 2.09 6.36
N ASN A 181 -18.78 3.06 5.60
CA ASN A 181 -17.97 4.08 4.93
C ASN A 181 -16.90 3.46 4.01
N ALA A 182 -17.30 2.46 3.21
CA ALA A 182 -16.47 1.83 2.18
C ALA A 182 -17.15 1.89 0.80
N TYR A 183 -16.37 2.07 -0.27
CA TYR A 183 -16.91 2.27 -1.62
C TYR A 183 -17.61 1.03 -2.20
N PHE A 184 -17.10 -0.18 -1.87
CA PHE A 184 -17.73 -1.44 -2.24
C PHE A 184 -18.46 -2.04 -1.02
N PRO A 185 -19.66 -2.63 -1.21
CA PRO A 185 -20.42 -3.27 -0.14
C PRO A 185 -19.82 -4.63 0.24
N LEU A 186 -20.25 -5.17 1.39
CA LEU A 186 -20.02 -6.57 1.72
C LEU A 186 -20.77 -7.48 0.73
N ARG A 187 -20.08 -8.47 0.17
CA ARG A 187 -20.63 -9.47 -0.75
C ARG A 187 -20.88 -10.79 -0.03
N LYS A 188 -21.88 -11.54 -0.51
CA LYS A 188 -22.26 -12.87 0.01
C LYS A 188 -22.04 -13.96 -1.06
N GLY A 189 -22.03 -15.23 -0.66
CA GLY A 189 -21.87 -16.37 -1.58
C GLY A 189 -20.49 -16.44 -2.25
N GLY A 190 -19.46 -15.84 -1.65
CA GLY A 190 -18.10 -15.83 -2.19
C GLY A 190 -17.29 -17.05 -1.75
N MET A 191 -16.11 -17.21 -2.34
CA MET A 191 -15.10 -18.16 -1.89
C MET A 191 -13.73 -17.47 -1.86
N VAL A 192 -12.92 -17.73 -0.83
CA VAL A 192 -11.57 -17.18 -0.68
C VAL A 192 -10.56 -18.30 -0.53
N THR A 193 -9.52 -18.30 -1.37
CA THR A 193 -8.33 -19.12 -1.19
C THR A 193 -7.24 -18.26 -0.56
N LEU A 194 -6.69 -18.68 0.58
CA LEU A 194 -5.61 -17.99 1.27
C LEU A 194 -4.27 -18.63 0.90
N TYR A 195 -3.26 -17.79 0.61
CA TYR A 195 -1.92 -18.21 0.23
C TYR A 195 -0.87 -17.67 1.22
N GLN A 196 0.03 -18.54 1.65
CA GLN A 196 1.32 -18.18 2.22
C GLN A 196 2.36 -18.35 1.10
N ASP A 197 3.22 -17.35 0.93
CA ASP A 197 4.23 -17.26 -0.12
C ASP A 197 3.70 -17.40 -1.57
N ALA A 198 4.64 -17.45 -2.52
CA ALA A 198 4.36 -17.75 -3.92
C ALA A 198 4.04 -19.24 -4.14
N HIS A 199 4.64 -20.14 -3.35
CA HIS A 199 4.47 -21.58 -3.50
C HIS A 199 4.63 -22.32 -2.16
N VAL A 200 3.90 -23.42 -1.98
CA VAL A 200 4.05 -24.32 -0.83
C VAL A 200 4.31 -25.74 -1.35
N PRO A 201 5.47 -26.32 -1.06
CA PRO A 201 5.83 -27.66 -1.54
C PRO A 201 5.12 -28.76 -0.73
N ASP A 202 4.97 -29.94 -1.32
CA ASP A 202 4.19 -31.06 -0.75
C ASP A 202 4.77 -31.64 0.57
N ASP A 203 6.04 -31.39 0.87
CA ASP A 203 6.69 -31.77 2.13
C ASP A 203 6.39 -30.80 3.28
N PHE A 204 5.97 -29.56 2.98
CA PHE A 204 5.40 -28.65 3.99
C PHE A 204 3.91 -28.95 4.21
N CYS A 205 3.63 -30.01 4.97
CA CYS A 205 2.28 -30.45 5.30
C CYS A 205 2.06 -30.58 6.83
N PRO A 206 2.03 -29.47 7.59
CA PRO A 206 1.68 -29.51 9.01
C PRO A 206 0.19 -29.88 9.19
N ARG A 207 -0.09 -31.00 9.87
CA ARG A 207 -1.46 -31.45 10.14
C ARG A 207 -2.19 -30.49 11.10
N ILE A 208 -2.99 -29.60 10.52
CA ILE A 208 -3.81 -28.63 11.23
C ILE A 208 -5.28 -29.04 11.08
N GLU A 209 -5.89 -29.51 12.16
CA GLU A 209 -7.28 -29.98 12.16
C GLU A 209 -8.26 -28.81 12.27
N ILE A 210 -9.22 -28.74 11.35
CA ILE A 210 -10.26 -27.70 11.24
C ILE A 210 -11.65 -28.33 11.42
N ASP A 211 -12.65 -27.48 11.66
CA ASP A 211 -14.01 -27.94 11.95
C ASP A 211 -14.63 -28.77 10.81
N GLY A 212 -15.49 -29.71 11.20
CA GLY A 212 -16.01 -30.78 10.34
C GLY A 212 -15.11 -32.02 10.25
N GLY A 213 -14.04 -32.09 11.04
CA GLY A 213 -13.11 -33.24 11.04
C GLY A 213 -12.18 -33.26 9.84
N ARG A 214 -11.87 -32.08 9.28
CA ARG A 214 -11.03 -31.89 8.09
C ARG A 214 -9.62 -31.44 8.49
N VAL A 215 -8.71 -31.43 7.54
CA VAL A 215 -7.37 -30.84 7.70
C VAL A 215 -7.29 -29.60 6.81
N TYR A 216 -6.60 -28.56 7.27
CA TYR A 216 -6.32 -27.38 6.45
C TYR A 216 -5.36 -27.73 5.31
N GLU A 217 -5.68 -27.31 4.08
CA GLU A 217 -4.85 -27.54 2.89
C GLU A 217 -4.14 -26.25 2.47
N GLN A 218 -2.80 -26.27 2.45
CA GLN A 218 -1.98 -25.15 2.00
C GLN A 218 -2.08 -24.97 0.48
N ASN A 219 -2.36 -23.74 0.03
CA ASN A 219 -2.60 -23.45 -1.39
C ASN A 219 -1.35 -22.85 -2.05
N ARG A 220 -1.18 -23.03 -3.38
CA ARG A 220 0.04 -22.67 -4.12
C ARG A 220 -0.20 -21.47 -5.04
N CYS A 221 0.12 -20.26 -4.57
CA CYS A 221 -0.28 -18.99 -5.19
C CYS A 221 0.07 -18.86 -6.68
N TRP A 222 1.36 -18.93 -7.02
CA TRP A 222 1.84 -18.71 -8.39
C TRP A 222 1.51 -19.88 -9.33
N GLU A 223 1.33 -21.08 -8.79
CA GLU A 223 0.86 -22.25 -9.56
C GLU A 223 -0.61 -22.07 -9.95
N ASP A 224 -1.48 -21.68 -9.01
CA ASP A 224 -2.88 -21.37 -9.28
C ASP A 224 -3.05 -20.15 -10.21
N ILE A 225 -2.23 -19.09 -10.06
CA ILE A 225 -2.20 -17.96 -11.00
C ILE A 225 -1.77 -18.44 -12.40
N CYS A 226 -0.77 -19.31 -12.50
CA CYS A 226 -0.32 -19.87 -13.78
C CYS A 226 -1.45 -20.65 -14.48
N HIS A 227 -2.11 -21.56 -13.77
CA HIS A 227 -3.26 -22.30 -14.30
C HIS A 227 -4.42 -21.38 -14.68
N ALA A 228 -4.79 -20.42 -13.82
CA ALA A 228 -5.89 -19.48 -14.07
C ALA A 228 -5.64 -18.55 -15.27
N VAL A 229 -4.38 -18.18 -15.53
CA VAL A 229 -3.98 -17.42 -16.74
C VAL A 229 -3.95 -18.32 -17.98
N LEU A 230 -3.53 -19.57 -17.86
CA LEU A 230 -3.52 -20.55 -18.96
C LEU A 230 -4.93 -20.95 -19.40
N GLU A 231 -5.89 -21.13 -18.47
CA GLU A 231 -7.28 -21.48 -18.80
C GLU A 231 -8.13 -20.30 -19.28
N ALA A 232 -7.67 -19.05 -19.17
CA ALA A 232 -8.47 -17.87 -19.50
C ALA A 232 -8.88 -17.84 -21.00
N HIS A 233 -10.14 -17.51 -21.30
CA HIS A 233 -10.69 -17.50 -22.67
C HIS A 233 -11.04 -16.10 -23.18
N HIS A 234 -11.18 -15.09 -22.31
CA HIS A 234 -11.74 -13.78 -22.68
C HIS A 234 -10.91 -12.59 -22.19
N LEU A 235 -10.40 -12.58 -20.97
CA LEU A 235 -9.63 -11.48 -20.39
C LEU A 235 -8.55 -11.94 -19.40
N ILE A 236 -7.41 -11.24 -19.41
CA ILE A 236 -6.34 -11.35 -18.40
C ILE A 236 -5.90 -9.93 -18.06
N TYR A 237 -6.39 -9.39 -16.96
CA TYR A 237 -6.17 -8.01 -16.53
C TYR A 237 -5.22 -7.99 -15.31
N ILE A 238 -4.03 -7.44 -15.50
CA ILE A 238 -2.96 -7.42 -14.50
C ILE A 238 -2.71 -5.99 -14.01
N ILE A 239 -2.62 -5.82 -12.71
CA ILE A 239 -2.09 -4.61 -12.06
C ILE A 239 -0.82 -5.02 -11.32
N GLY A 240 0.25 -4.24 -11.48
CA GLY A 240 1.47 -4.41 -10.69
C GLY A 240 2.12 -3.07 -10.42
N TRP A 241 2.85 -3.02 -9.32
CA TRP A 241 3.88 -2.01 -9.11
C TRP A 241 5.10 -2.33 -9.98
N SER A 242 5.42 -3.62 -10.14
CA SER A 242 6.40 -4.15 -11.09
C SER A 242 5.85 -5.39 -11.83
N LEU A 243 6.50 -5.79 -12.92
CA LEU A 243 6.21 -7.02 -13.68
C LEU A 243 7.50 -7.44 -14.38
N TYR A 244 8.12 -8.53 -13.94
CA TYR A 244 9.34 -9.03 -14.58
C TYR A 244 8.97 -10.10 -15.61
N HIS A 245 8.87 -9.72 -16.89
CA HIS A 245 8.35 -10.63 -17.91
C HIS A 245 9.11 -11.96 -18.08
N PRO A 246 10.42 -12.11 -17.75
CA PRO A 246 11.11 -13.40 -17.75
C PRO A 246 10.75 -14.33 -16.59
N VAL A 247 10.05 -13.86 -15.55
CA VAL A 247 9.79 -14.69 -14.35
C VAL A 247 8.95 -15.92 -14.70
N LYS A 248 9.33 -17.06 -14.12
CA LYS A 248 8.59 -18.33 -14.19
C LYS A 248 7.75 -18.49 -12.94
N LEU A 249 6.45 -18.68 -13.12
CA LEU A 249 5.49 -18.82 -12.02
C LEU A 249 5.59 -20.18 -11.32
N VAL A 250 5.82 -21.24 -12.10
CA VAL A 250 6.02 -22.60 -11.58
C VAL A 250 7.51 -22.96 -11.72
N ARG A 251 8.10 -23.52 -10.67
CA ARG A 251 9.51 -23.97 -10.64
C ARG A 251 9.59 -25.35 -9.99
N GLU A 252 9.04 -25.46 -8.79
CA GLU A 252 8.58 -26.71 -8.21
C GLU A 252 7.09 -26.87 -8.58
N SER A 253 6.75 -27.99 -9.23
CA SER A 253 5.43 -28.22 -9.85
C SER A 253 4.72 -29.34 -9.09
N THR A 254 3.58 -29.05 -8.47
CA THR A 254 2.72 -30.06 -7.82
C THR A 254 1.68 -30.60 -8.81
N LYS A 255 1.28 -29.77 -9.79
CA LYS A 255 0.31 -30.08 -10.86
C LYS A 255 1.03 -30.16 -12.22
N PRO A 256 0.51 -30.94 -13.20
CA PRO A 256 1.10 -30.99 -14.54
C PRO A 256 0.90 -29.66 -15.31
N VAL A 257 1.99 -29.05 -15.78
CA VAL A 257 1.94 -27.86 -16.65
C VAL A 257 1.69 -28.28 -18.11
N PRO A 258 0.66 -27.75 -18.82
CA PRO A 258 0.25 -28.21 -20.15
C PRO A 258 1.34 -28.21 -21.25
N SER A 259 2.36 -27.37 -21.13
CA SER A 259 3.48 -27.23 -22.08
C SER A 259 4.66 -28.18 -21.82
N GLY A 260 4.61 -29.00 -20.77
CA GLY A 260 5.71 -29.90 -20.35
C GLY A 260 7.01 -29.19 -19.91
N SER A 261 7.04 -27.86 -19.95
CA SER A 261 8.18 -27.01 -19.60
C SER A 261 7.70 -25.66 -19.04
N PRO A 262 8.28 -25.13 -17.94
CA PRO A 262 7.83 -23.88 -17.36
C PRO A 262 8.17 -22.67 -18.25
N LEU A 263 7.12 -22.07 -18.81
CA LEU A 263 7.17 -20.84 -19.61
C LEU A 263 7.35 -19.61 -18.73
N THR A 264 7.87 -18.52 -19.30
CA THR A 264 7.89 -17.21 -18.63
C THR A 264 6.48 -16.58 -18.69
N ILE A 265 6.13 -15.74 -17.71
CA ILE A 265 4.86 -15.00 -17.76
C ILE A 265 4.75 -14.13 -19.02
N GLY A 266 5.87 -13.61 -19.52
CA GLY A 266 5.94 -12.86 -20.76
C GLY A 266 5.58 -13.66 -22.00
N ASP A 267 5.86 -14.96 -22.02
CA ASP A 267 5.55 -15.86 -23.14
C ASP A 267 4.13 -16.43 -23.03
N ILE A 268 3.69 -16.77 -21.81
CA ILE A 268 2.30 -17.15 -21.53
C ILE A 268 1.35 -16.04 -22.00
N LEU A 269 1.56 -14.79 -21.55
CA LEU A 269 0.71 -13.67 -21.93
C LEU A 269 0.71 -13.40 -23.45
N LYS A 270 1.82 -13.70 -24.16
CA LYS A 270 1.87 -13.63 -25.62
C LYS A 270 1.03 -14.72 -26.28
N SER A 271 1.09 -15.97 -25.79
CA SER A 271 0.26 -17.07 -26.28
C SER A 271 -1.22 -16.72 -26.14
N LYS A 272 -1.64 -16.30 -24.95
CA LYS A 272 -3.04 -15.92 -24.69
C LYS A 272 -3.52 -14.77 -25.59
N VAL A 273 -2.67 -13.80 -25.95
CA VAL A 273 -3.00 -12.78 -26.97
C VAL A 273 -3.17 -13.38 -28.38
N GLN A 274 -2.34 -14.35 -28.77
CA GLN A 274 -2.44 -15.04 -30.07
C GLN A 274 -3.71 -15.92 -30.15
N GLU A 275 -4.11 -16.51 -29.03
CA GLU A 275 -5.38 -17.23 -28.84
C GLU A 275 -6.61 -16.30 -28.84
N GLY A 276 -6.41 -14.97 -28.84
CA GLY A 276 -7.47 -13.95 -28.91
C GLY A 276 -7.92 -13.37 -27.56
N VAL A 277 -7.34 -13.82 -26.44
CA VAL A 277 -7.68 -13.38 -25.08
C VAL A 277 -7.26 -11.93 -24.85
N ARG A 278 -8.11 -11.14 -24.19
CA ARG A 278 -7.86 -9.71 -23.95
C ARG A 278 -6.89 -9.50 -22.78
N VAL A 279 -5.59 -9.60 -23.05
CA VAL A 279 -4.56 -9.22 -22.07
C VAL A 279 -4.46 -7.68 -21.95
N ILE A 280 -4.49 -7.15 -20.72
CA ILE A 280 -4.26 -5.72 -20.43
C ILE A 280 -3.44 -5.59 -19.15
N VAL A 281 -2.37 -4.79 -19.17
CA VAL A 281 -1.48 -4.58 -18.01
C VAL A 281 -1.45 -3.11 -17.60
N LEU A 282 -1.76 -2.84 -16.32
CA LEU A 282 -1.63 -1.55 -15.64
C LEU A 282 -0.44 -1.57 -14.68
N LEU A 283 0.73 -1.20 -15.20
CA LEU A 283 1.93 -0.96 -14.38
C LEU A 283 1.96 0.48 -13.86
N TRP A 284 2.84 0.72 -12.89
CA TRP A 284 3.34 2.04 -12.56
C TRP A 284 4.18 2.65 -13.74
N ASP A 285 4.70 3.86 -13.55
CA ASP A 285 5.46 4.67 -14.50
C ASP A 285 6.57 5.33 -13.69
N ASP A 286 7.63 4.57 -13.36
CA ASP A 286 8.75 5.12 -12.59
C ASP A 286 9.41 6.22 -13.42
N LYS A 287 9.48 7.41 -12.83
CA LYS A 287 10.06 8.60 -13.45
C LYS A 287 11.59 8.65 -13.30
N THR A 288 12.17 7.74 -12.52
CA THR A 288 13.62 7.62 -12.30
C THR A 288 14.26 6.54 -13.18
N SER A 289 13.54 5.44 -13.46
CA SER A 289 13.88 4.49 -14.54
C SER A 289 13.91 5.21 -15.90
N HIS A 290 15.07 5.26 -16.55
CA HIS A 290 15.26 5.96 -17.83
C HIS A 290 16.23 5.21 -18.76
N ASP A 291 15.82 5.11 -20.02
CA ASP A 291 16.61 4.54 -21.13
C ASP A 291 16.65 5.55 -22.29
N LYS A 292 17.54 6.55 -22.17
CA LYS A 292 17.71 7.62 -23.16
C LYS A 292 19.19 7.91 -23.36
N PHE A 293 19.59 8.03 -24.63
CA PHE A 293 20.96 8.36 -25.05
C PHE A 293 22.03 7.40 -24.49
N LEU A 294 21.81 6.09 -24.63
CA LEU A 294 22.77 5.01 -24.33
C LEU A 294 23.20 4.89 -22.86
N LEU A 295 22.56 5.62 -21.95
CA LEU A 295 22.66 5.43 -20.51
C LEU A 295 21.39 4.71 -20.04
N LYS A 296 21.55 3.44 -19.63
CA LYS A 296 20.59 2.79 -18.73
C LYS A 296 20.82 3.33 -17.33
N THR A 297 19.77 3.82 -16.69
CA THR A 297 19.71 3.96 -15.23
C THR A 297 18.56 3.10 -14.73
N ASP A 298 18.90 2.03 -14.02
CA ASP A 298 17.92 1.27 -13.24
C ASP A 298 17.31 2.23 -12.20
N GLY A 299 15.98 2.22 -12.07
CA GLY A 299 15.27 3.20 -11.25
C GLY A 299 15.66 3.16 -9.78
N LEU A 300 15.47 4.29 -9.09
CA LEU A 300 15.73 4.43 -7.65
C LEU A 300 14.90 3.46 -6.79
N MET A 301 13.86 2.87 -7.40
CA MET A 301 12.91 1.94 -6.79
C MET A 301 13.05 0.49 -7.30
N HIS A 302 14.05 0.16 -8.13
CA HIS A 302 14.27 -1.19 -8.69
C HIS A 302 13.03 -1.81 -9.39
N THR A 303 12.35 -1.06 -10.26
CA THR A 303 11.19 -1.56 -11.04
C THR A 303 11.54 -1.95 -12.47
N HIS A 304 10.88 -3.00 -12.98
CA HIS A 304 10.99 -3.45 -14.38
C HIS A 304 9.89 -2.87 -15.30
N ASP A 305 9.24 -1.77 -14.88
CA ASP A 305 8.08 -1.18 -15.57
C ASP A 305 8.42 -0.62 -16.96
N GLU A 306 9.55 0.08 -17.12
CA GLU A 306 10.03 0.51 -18.44
C GLU A 306 10.33 -0.67 -19.37
N GLU A 307 10.86 -1.78 -18.84
CA GLU A 307 11.27 -2.97 -19.60
C GLU A 307 10.04 -3.77 -20.07
N ALA A 308 9.15 -4.13 -19.15
CA ALA A 308 7.87 -4.76 -19.47
C ALA A 308 7.04 -3.91 -20.45
N ARG A 309 7.07 -2.58 -20.32
CA ARG A 309 6.38 -1.66 -21.23
C ARG A 309 7.03 -1.55 -22.61
N LYS A 310 8.34 -1.78 -22.75
CA LYS A 310 9.02 -1.94 -24.05
C LYS A 310 8.63 -3.28 -24.69
N TYR A 311 8.50 -4.34 -23.90
CA TYR A 311 8.07 -5.69 -24.32
C TYR A 311 6.59 -5.72 -24.77
N PHE A 312 5.68 -5.08 -24.02
CA PHE A 312 4.21 -5.11 -24.25
C PHE A 312 3.61 -3.88 -24.94
N ARG A 313 4.43 -2.87 -25.32
CA ARG A 313 4.07 -1.58 -25.97
C ARG A 313 2.58 -1.14 -25.89
N HIS A 314 2.29 -0.21 -24.97
CA HIS A 314 1.23 0.83 -25.00
C HIS A 314 0.39 1.08 -23.70
N SER A 315 0.76 0.59 -22.52
CA SER A 315 0.19 1.06 -21.23
C SER A 315 0.88 2.35 -20.69
N GLY A 316 0.43 2.88 -19.55
CA GLY A 316 1.09 4.00 -18.82
C GLY A 316 0.18 5.14 -18.36
N CYS A 317 0.24 5.46 -17.07
CA CYS A 317 -0.39 6.60 -16.38
C CYS A 317 0.67 7.37 -15.56
N ARG A 318 0.46 8.64 -15.18
CA ARG A 318 1.56 9.53 -14.71
C ARG A 318 1.34 10.19 -13.34
N ASN A 319 1.36 9.41 -12.26
CA ASN A 319 1.26 9.93 -10.88
C ASN A 319 2.64 10.27 -10.26
N LEU A 320 2.68 11.14 -9.25
CA LEU A 320 3.89 11.38 -8.43
C LEU A 320 4.11 10.29 -7.38
N PHE A 321 3.01 9.69 -6.93
CA PHE A 321 2.95 8.52 -6.05
C PHE A 321 2.80 7.22 -6.85
N THR A 322 2.98 6.07 -6.21
CA THR A 322 3.06 4.78 -6.91
C THR A 322 1.70 4.12 -7.14
N HIS A 323 1.65 3.23 -8.13
CA HIS A 323 0.56 2.28 -8.28
C HIS A 323 0.93 0.98 -7.57
N HIS A 324 0.60 0.89 -6.28
CA HIS A 324 1.09 -0.18 -5.42
C HIS A 324 0.20 -1.43 -5.37
N GLN A 325 -1.08 -1.31 -5.75
CA GLN A 325 -1.99 -2.44 -6.04
C GLN A 325 -1.32 -3.54 -6.87
N LYS A 326 -1.29 -4.78 -6.35
CA LYS A 326 -0.98 -6.00 -7.10
C LYS A 326 -2.27 -6.79 -7.34
N CYS A 327 -2.63 -7.04 -8.59
CA CYS A 327 -3.83 -7.80 -8.96
C CYS A 327 -3.61 -8.66 -10.21
N VAL A 328 -4.19 -9.86 -10.23
CA VAL A 328 -4.44 -10.63 -11.47
C VAL A 328 -5.92 -10.94 -11.55
N ILE A 329 -6.58 -10.60 -12.66
CA ILE A 329 -8.03 -10.78 -12.83
C ILE A 329 -8.25 -11.53 -14.15
N VAL A 330 -8.96 -12.65 -14.10
CA VAL A 330 -9.11 -13.59 -15.21
C VAL A 330 -10.52 -14.17 -15.27
N ASP A 331 -11.00 -14.51 -16.46
CA ASP A 331 -12.16 -15.38 -16.60
C ASP A 331 -11.76 -16.84 -16.43
N THR A 332 -12.45 -17.54 -15.54
CA THR A 332 -12.17 -18.93 -15.11
C THR A 332 -13.41 -19.80 -15.25
N GLN A 333 -13.24 -21.12 -15.24
CA GLN A 333 -14.35 -22.06 -15.38
C GLN A 333 -15.39 -21.92 -14.25
N ALA A 334 -16.68 -21.95 -14.60
CA ALA A 334 -17.80 -22.00 -13.65
C ALA A 334 -18.63 -23.28 -13.84
N THR A 335 -19.83 -23.34 -13.26
CA THR A 335 -20.74 -24.49 -13.40
C THR A 335 -21.21 -24.67 -14.84
N GLY A 336 -21.18 -25.91 -15.35
CA GLY A 336 -21.56 -26.23 -16.73
C GLY A 336 -20.60 -25.60 -17.75
N ASN A 337 -21.14 -25.02 -18.83
CA ASN A 337 -20.34 -24.35 -19.88
C ASN A 337 -20.09 -22.85 -19.60
N ASN A 338 -20.51 -22.35 -18.44
CA ASN A 338 -20.35 -20.94 -18.08
C ASN A 338 -18.95 -20.64 -17.51
N ARG A 339 -18.59 -19.35 -17.48
CA ARG A 339 -17.35 -18.84 -16.89
C ARG A 339 -17.64 -17.74 -15.86
N LYS A 340 -16.73 -17.53 -14.92
CA LYS A 340 -16.82 -16.53 -13.83
C LYS A 340 -15.52 -15.75 -13.72
N ILE A 341 -15.56 -14.57 -13.13
CA ILE A 341 -14.33 -13.82 -12.84
C ILE A 341 -13.70 -14.34 -11.54
N SER A 342 -12.43 -14.73 -11.63
CA SER A 342 -11.53 -14.92 -10.48
C SER A 342 -10.59 -13.73 -10.39
N ALA A 343 -10.28 -13.30 -9.16
CA ALA A 343 -9.34 -12.22 -8.91
C ALA A 343 -8.34 -12.58 -7.80
N PHE A 344 -7.06 -12.36 -8.04
CA PHE A 344 -5.98 -12.53 -7.08
C PHE A 344 -5.48 -11.16 -6.63
N ILE A 345 -5.33 -10.93 -5.32
CA ILE A 345 -4.72 -9.72 -4.73
C ILE A 345 -3.90 -10.06 -3.48
N GLY A 346 -2.91 -9.22 -3.15
CA GLY A 346 -2.05 -9.40 -1.98
C GLY A 346 -0.79 -8.52 -2.05
N GLY A 347 0.29 -8.96 -1.41
CA GLY A 347 1.60 -8.30 -1.44
C GLY A 347 2.50 -8.71 -2.62
N LEU A 348 2.37 -9.94 -3.15
CA LEU A 348 3.18 -10.42 -4.27
C LEU A 348 2.89 -9.65 -5.59
N ASP A 349 3.90 -8.97 -6.13
CA ASP A 349 3.98 -8.59 -7.55
C ASP A 349 4.45 -9.79 -8.39
N LEU A 350 4.07 -9.85 -9.67
CA LEU A 350 4.61 -10.85 -10.62
C LEU A 350 5.99 -10.44 -11.14
N CYS A 351 6.96 -10.29 -10.24
CA CYS A 351 8.32 -9.88 -10.59
C CYS A 351 9.41 -10.72 -9.91
N ASP A 352 10.65 -10.38 -10.22
CA ASP A 352 11.88 -10.97 -9.72
C ASP A 352 11.95 -10.99 -8.19
N GLY A 353 12.56 -12.03 -7.61
CA GLY A 353 12.76 -12.20 -6.16
C GLY A 353 11.51 -12.53 -5.34
N ARG A 354 10.31 -12.58 -5.94
CA ARG A 354 9.03 -12.83 -5.23
C ARG A 354 8.63 -14.31 -5.20
N TYR A 355 9.35 -15.19 -5.91
CA TYR A 355 9.18 -16.63 -5.73
C TYR A 355 9.91 -17.08 -4.47
N ASP A 356 9.17 -17.63 -3.52
CA ASP A 356 9.71 -18.33 -2.37
C ASP A 356 8.75 -19.45 -1.91
N THR A 357 9.21 -20.16 -0.88
CA THR A 357 8.47 -21.19 -0.15
C THR A 357 8.73 -21.05 1.34
N PRO A 358 7.91 -21.67 2.21
CA PRO A 358 8.14 -21.71 3.67
C PRO A 358 9.52 -22.26 4.12
N GLU A 359 10.32 -22.85 3.23
CA GLU A 359 11.72 -23.18 3.53
C GLU A 359 12.64 -21.94 3.53
N HIS A 360 12.33 -20.88 2.78
CA HIS A 360 13.08 -19.61 2.72
C HIS A 360 14.59 -19.78 2.44
N ARG A 361 14.94 -20.56 1.41
CA ARG A 361 16.32 -21.01 1.10
C ARG A 361 17.32 -19.84 0.93
N LEU A 362 18.47 -19.85 1.61
CA LEU A 362 19.47 -18.77 1.54
C LEU A 362 20.61 -19.03 0.53
N PHE A 363 21.15 -20.24 0.54
CA PHE A 363 22.29 -20.71 -0.27
C PHE A 363 21.98 -22.01 -1.03
N LYS A 364 20.94 -22.74 -0.64
CA LYS A 364 20.39 -23.88 -1.37
C LYS A 364 19.70 -23.41 -2.66
N ASP A 365 19.84 -24.18 -3.74
CA ASP A 365 19.19 -23.98 -5.06
C ASP A 365 19.48 -22.66 -5.80
N LEU A 366 20.56 -21.96 -5.45
CA LEU A 366 20.95 -20.70 -6.11
C LEU A 366 21.39 -20.86 -7.57
N ASP A 367 21.74 -22.05 -8.02
CA ASP A 367 22.11 -22.39 -9.40
C ASP A 367 21.01 -23.18 -10.16
N THR A 368 19.91 -23.52 -9.46
CA THR A 368 18.75 -24.26 -9.97
C THR A 368 17.48 -23.39 -9.94
N ILE A 369 16.76 -23.34 -8.80
CA ILE A 369 15.46 -22.66 -8.64
C ILE A 369 15.56 -21.12 -8.67
N PHE A 370 16.68 -20.56 -8.20
CA PHE A 370 16.91 -19.11 -8.13
C PHE A 370 17.98 -18.59 -9.10
N LYS A 371 18.46 -19.43 -10.02
CA LYS A 371 19.58 -19.16 -10.94
C LYS A 371 19.50 -17.82 -11.67
N ASP A 372 18.30 -17.54 -12.19
CA ASP A 372 17.98 -16.36 -13.00
C ASP A 372 17.05 -15.40 -12.25
N ASP A 373 16.96 -15.56 -10.92
CA ASP A 373 16.04 -14.86 -10.02
C ASP A 373 16.69 -14.58 -8.63
N PHE A 374 17.96 -14.20 -8.65
CA PHE A 374 18.70 -13.88 -7.42
C PHE A 374 18.40 -12.44 -6.98
N HIS A 375 17.63 -12.27 -5.90
CA HIS A 375 17.35 -10.96 -5.28
C HIS A 375 18.10 -10.81 -3.95
N ASN A 376 18.84 -9.71 -3.78
CA ASN A 376 19.26 -9.18 -2.47
C ASN A 376 19.75 -7.72 -2.62
N PRO A 377 18.92 -6.70 -2.33
CA PRO A 377 19.27 -5.29 -2.49
C PRO A 377 20.02 -4.70 -1.29
N THR A 378 20.31 -5.49 -0.25
CA THR A 378 21.15 -5.05 0.89
C THR A 378 22.64 -5.00 0.51
N PHE A 379 23.05 -5.78 -0.49
CA PHE A 379 24.44 -5.92 -0.94
C PHE A 379 24.61 -5.52 -2.41
N GLN A 380 25.85 -5.26 -2.82
CA GLN A 380 26.18 -5.20 -4.24
C GLN A 380 26.15 -6.62 -4.83
N VAL A 381 25.61 -6.75 -6.05
CA VAL A 381 25.17 -8.02 -6.66
C VAL A 381 26.24 -9.12 -6.59
N ASN A 382 25.93 -10.21 -5.88
CA ASN A 382 26.74 -11.42 -5.84
C ASN A 382 25.85 -12.67 -5.81
N LYS A 383 25.89 -13.51 -6.86
CA LYS A 383 25.10 -14.74 -6.95
C LYS A 383 25.52 -15.87 -5.97
N ALA A 384 26.61 -15.70 -5.21
CA ALA A 384 27.08 -16.69 -4.23
C ALA A 384 26.32 -16.64 -2.88
N GLY A 385 25.26 -15.84 -2.77
CA GLY A 385 24.40 -15.79 -1.58
C GLY A 385 24.95 -14.96 -0.41
N PRO A 386 24.15 -14.81 0.67
CA PRO A 386 22.76 -15.25 0.76
C PRO A 386 21.86 -14.42 -0.16
N ARG A 387 20.87 -15.05 -0.81
CA ARG A 387 19.74 -14.27 -1.34
C ARG A 387 18.92 -13.71 -0.18
N GLN A 388 18.03 -12.77 -0.48
CA GLN A 388 16.97 -12.35 0.44
C GLN A 388 15.74 -13.23 0.21
N PRO A 389 15.32 -14.06 1.19
CA PRO A 389 14.03 -14.74 1.13
C PRO A 389 12.87 -13.75 1.24
N TRP A 390 11.73 -14.12 0.69
CA TRP A 390 10.57 -13.25 0.50
C TRP A 390 9.32 -13.90 1.10
N HIS A 391 8.98 -13.49 2.32
CA HIS A 391 7.75 -13.92 3.00
C HIS A 391 6.61 -12.96 2.67
N ASP A 392 5.50 -13.47 2.14
CA ASP A 392 4.40 -12.64 1.68
C ASP A 392 3.03 -13.35 1.72
N LEU A 393 1.95 -12.56 1.65
CA LEU A 393 0.57 -13.04 1.73
C LEU A 393 -0.21 -12.65 0.48
N HIS A 394 -1.03 -13.58 -0.02
CA HIS A 394 -1.91 -13.35 -1.17
C HIS A 394 -3.23 -14.10 -0.98
N CYS A 395 -4.24 -13.73 -1.75
CA CYS A 395 -5.51 -14.44 -1.78
C CYS A 395 -6.14 -14.46 -3.17
N LYS A 396 -6.89 -15.53 -3.47
CA LYS A 396 -7.84 -15.61 -4.58
C LYS A 396 -9.24 -15.30 -4.04
N ILE A 397 -10.00 -14.50 -4.77
CA ILE A 397 -11.40 -14.17 -4.52
C ILE A 397 -12.22 -14.66 -5.70
N GLU A 398 -13.28 -15.40 -5.40
CA GLU A 398 -14.28 -15.88 -6.34
C GLU A 398 -15.68 -15.50 -5.84
N GLY A 399 -16.61 -15.31 -6.77
CA GLY A 399 -17.96 -14.81 -6.48
C GLY A 399 -18.10 -13.29 -6.68
N PRO A 400 -19.13 -12.63 -6.11
CA PRO A 400 -19.48 -11.26 -6.50
C PRO A 400 -18.37 -10.23 -6.23
N ALA A 401 -17.57 -10.42 -5.18
CA ALA A 401 -16.46 -9.52 -4.84
C ALA A 401 -15.33 -9.46 -5.89
N ALA A 402 -15.17 -10.48 -6.73
CA ALA A 402 -14.22 -10.44 -7.83
C ALA A 402 -14.59 -9.37 -8.89
N TYR A 403 -15.87 -9.02 -9.00
CA TYR A 403 -16.39 -8.02 -9.92
C TYR A 403 -16.20 -6.59 -9.40
N ASP A 404 -16.08 -6.41 -8.07
CA ASP A 404 -15.64 -5.14 -7.47
C ASP A 404 -14.14 -4.88 -7.73
N ILE A 405 -13.30 -5.92 -7.66
CA ILE A 405 -11.88 -5.85 -8.03
C ILE A 405 -11.73 -5.54 -9.54
N LEU A 406 -12.54 -6.17 -10.40
CA LEU A 406 -12.63 -5.82 -11.82
C LEU A 406 -13.09 -4.38 -12.04
N THR A 407 -14.11 -3.92 -11.31
CA THR A 407 -14.60 -2.53 -11.38
C THR A 407 -13.49 -1.53 -11.04
N ASN A 408 -12.66 -1.81 -10.02
CA ASN A 408 -11.46 -1.04 -9.73
C ASN A 408 -10.46 -1.01 -10.90
N PHE A 409 -10.17 -2.16 -11.54
CA PHE A 409 -9.32 -2.21 -12.74
C PHE A 409 -9.88 -1.34 -13.86
N GLU A 410 -11.16 -1.49 -14.19
CA GLU A 410 -11.79 -0.74 -15.26
C GLU A 410 -11.81 0.77 -14.98
N GLN A 411 -12.13 1.18 -13.74
CA GLN A 411 -12.12 2.57 -13.31
C GLN A 411 -10.74 3.22 -13.51
N ARG A 412 -9.67 2.49 -13.19
CA ARG A 412 -8.27 2.93 -13.40
C ARG A 412 -7.88 2.92 -14.89
N TRP A 413 -8.25 1.89 -15.66
CA TRP A 413 -7.97 1.83 -17.11
C TRP A 413 -8.64 2.99 -17.86
N ARG A 414 -9.93 3.22 -17.59
CA ARG A 414 -10.74 4.31 -18.18
C ARG A 414 -10.23 5.71 -17.81
N LYS A 415 -9.41 5.85 -16.76
CA LYS A 415 -8.68 7.08 -16.42
C LYS A 415 -7.44 7.26 -17.30
N SER A 416 -6.58 6.23 -17.32
CA SER A 416 -5.26 6.25 -17.97
C SER A 416 -5.31 6.53 -19.48
N VAL A 417 -6.29 5.97 -20.19
CA VAL A 417 -6.38 6.07 -21.66
C VAL A 417 -6.58 7.51 -22.18
N LYS A 418 -7.19 8.41 -21.40
CA LYS A 418 -7.56 9.76 -21.88
C LYS A 418 -6.39 10.67 -22.27
N TRP A 419 -5.16 10.40 -21.80
CA TRP A 419 -4.03 11.33 -21.93
C TRP A 419 -3.15 11.19 -23.18
N LYS A 420 -3.40 10.20 -24.06
CA LYS A 420 -2.47 9.87 -25.17
C LYS A 420 -2.86 10.36 -26.57
N VAL A 421 -4.02 11.01 -26.75
CA VAL A 421 -4.49 11.42 -28.10
C VAL A 421 -4.16 12.87 -28.40
N SER A 422 -2.95 13.14 -28.87
CA SER A 422 -2.61 14.41 -29.54
C SER A 422 -3.05 14.38 -31.00
N VAL A 423 -4.04 15.21 -31.34
CA VAL A 423 -4.61 15.49 -32.67
C VAL A 423 -3.75 15.10 -33.88
N ARG A 424 -3.99 13.91 -34.49
CA ARG A 424 -3.90 13.62 -35.96
C ARG A 424 -4.11 12.13 -36.35
N ARG A 425 -5.21 11.49 -35.91
CA ARG A 425 -5.90 10.36 -36.61
C ARG A 425 -7.17 9.96 -35.84
N ALA A 426 -8.27 10.63 -36.15
CA ALA A 426 -9.57 10.31 -35.55
C ALA A 426 -10.24 9.16 -36.33
N VAL A 427 -9.98 7.91 -35.91
CA VAL A 427 -10.69 6.71 -36.41
C VAL A 427 -10.97 5.75 -35.24
N SER A 428 -12.24 5.63 -34.87
CA SER A 428 -12.94 4.51 -34.19
C SER A 428 -12.37 3.74 -32.96
N TRP A 429 -11.14 3.95 -32.48
CA TRP A 429 -10.53 3.09 -31.44
C TRP A 429 -11.05 3.27 -30.00
N HIS A 430 -12.08 4.10 -29.75
CA HIS A 430 -12.36 4.64 -28.41
C HIS A 430 -13.35 3.89 -27.51
N HIS A 431 -13.89 2.73 -27.93
CA HIS A 431 -14.94 2.02 -27.17
C HIS A 431 -14.75 0.52 -26.95
N ASP A 432 -13.61 -0.09 -27.35
CA ASP A 432 -13.51 -1.55 -27.54
C ASP A 432 -12.27 -2.23 -26.93
N THR A 433 -11.59 -1.60 -25.98
CA THR A 433 -10.40 -2.21 -25.33
C THR A 433 -10.75 -3.14 -24.16
N LEU A 434 -11.80 -2.83 -23.40
CA LEU A 434 -12.29 -3.65 -22.29
C LEU A 434 -13.38 -4.62 -22.78
N VAL A 435 -13.38 -5.83 -22.22
CA VAL A 435 -14.41 -6.85 -22.46
C VAL A 435 -15.71 -6.41 -21.79
N LYS A 436 -16.83 -6.53 -22.51
CA LYS A 436 -18.16 -6.09 -22.07
C LYS A 436 -18.91 -7.29 -21.51
N ILE A 437 -18.62 -7.65 -20.27
CA ILE A 437 -19.17 -8.85 -19.60
C ILE A 437 -20.70 -8.85 -19.64
N ASP A 438 -21.36 -7.70 -19.45
CA ASP A 438 -22.83 -7.55 -19.53
C ASP A 438 -23.45 -7.90 -20.91
N ARG A 439 -22.62 -8.26 -21.90
CA ARG A 439 -23.04 -8.71 -23.24
C ARG A 439 -22.70 -10.18 -23.53
N MET A 440 -22.11 -10.89 -22.57
CA MET A 440 -21.65 -12.27 -22.70
C MET A 440 -22.43 -13.15 -21.74
N SER A 441 -23.58 -13.68 -22.17
CA SER A 441 -24.51 -14.44 -21.31
C SER A 441 -23.94 -15.74 -20.72
N TRP A 442 -22.80 -16.21 -21.24
CA TRP A 442 -22.04 -17.35 -20.71
C TRP A 442 -20.98 -16.96 -19.68
N ILE A 443 -20.71 -15.65 -19.50
CA ILE A 443 -19.95 -15.15 -18.34
C ILE A 443 -20.96 -14.72 -17.30
N VAL A 444 -20.94 -15.41 -16.17
CA VAL A 444 -21.69 -15.07 -14.96
C VAL A 444 -21.41 -13.61 -14.55
N SER A 445 -22.43 -12.87 -14.11
CA SER A 445 -22.25 -11.48 -13.66
C SER A 445 -23.29 -11.07 -12.61
N PRO A 446 -22.89 -10.39 -11.51
CA PRO A 446 -23.82 -9.85 -10.52
C PRO A 446 -24.66 -8.67 -11.04
N SER A 447 -24.37 -8.16 -12.25
CA SER A 447 -25.15 -7.09 -12.89
C SER A 447 -26.51 -7.55 -13.44
N ALA A 448 -26.74 -8.86 -13.59
CA ALA A 448 -28.03 -9.43 -13.99
C ALA A 448 -28.83 -9.92 -12.77
N ASP A 449 -28.17 -10.63 -11.86
CA ASP A 449 -28.63 -11.00 -10.52
C ASP A 449 -27.38 -11.29 -9.68
N GLU A 450 -27.29 -10.80 -8.44
CA GLU A 450 -26.15 -11.08 -7.56
C GLU A 450 -26.07 -12.57 -7.21
N LEU A 451 -27.22 -13.25 -7.11
CA LEU A 451 -27.30 -14.70 -6.86
C LEU A 451 -26.65 -15.53 -7.98
N ASN A 452 -26.72 -15.09 -9.24
CA ASN A 452 -26.03 -15.78 -10.34
C ASN A 452 -24.51 -15.83 -10.12
N ALA A 453 -23.95 -14.81 -9.46
CA ALA A 453 -22.52 -14.69 -9.20
C ALA A 453 -22.06 -15.36 -7.90
N HIS A 454 -22.96 -16.01 -7.15
CA HIS A 454 -22.55 -16.84 -6.01
C HIS A 454 -21.76 -18.08 -6.49
N VAL A 455 -20.75 -18.46 -5.71
CA VAL A 455 -19.95 -19.69 -5.93
C VAL A 455 -20.14 -20.71 -4.81
N CYS A 456 -20.69 -20.29 -3.66
CA CYS A 456 -21.07 -21.14 -2.53
C CYS A 456 -22.54 -20.86 -2.12
N ASP A 457 -23.23 -21.88 -1.61
CA ASP A 457 -24.56 -21.69 -1.00
C ASP A 457 -24.44 -20.98 0.36
N GLN A 458 -25.48 -20.27 0.81
CA GLN A 458 -25.40 -19.56 2.10
C GLN A 458 -25.25 -20.52 3.30
N ASN A 459 -25.75 -21.76 3.19
CA ASN A 459 -25.68 -22.78 4.23
C ASN A 459 -24.40 -23.63 4.17
N ASP A 460 -23.55 -23.42 3.16
CA ASP A 460 -22.25 -24.10 3.04
C ASP A 460 -21.26 -23.51 4.06
N PRO A 461 -20.63 -24.31 4.95
CA PRO A 461 -19.58 -23.83 5.85
C PRO A 461 -18.41 -23.14 5.13
N GLU A 462 -18.15 -23.46 3.87
CA GLU A 462 -17.08 -22.86 3.05
C GLU A 462 -17.50 -21.58 2.32
N ASN A 463 -18.74 -21.12 2.49
CA ASN A 463 -19.16 -19.78 2.06
C ASN A 463 -18.36 -18.68 2.75
N TRP A 464 -17.98 -17.65 1.99
CA TRP A 464 -17.32 -16.45 2.51
C TRP A 464 -18.16 -15.19 2.28
N HIS A 465 -18.13 -14.32 3.28
CA HIS A 465 -18.45 -12.91 3.12
C HIS A 465 -17.17 -12.12 2.87
N VAL A 466 -17.17 -11.31 1.81
CA VAL A 466 -15.96 -10.62 1.32
C VAL A 466 -16.30 -9.17 0.99
N GLN A 467 -15.50 -8.22 1.47
CA GLN A 467 -15.61 -6.80 1.11
C GLN A 467 -14.29 -6.29 0.57
N ILE A 468 -14.36 -5.47 -0.48
CA ILE A 468 -13.19 -4.91 -1.17
C ILE A 468 -12.92 -3.49 -0.69
N PHE A 469 -11.68 -3.23 -0.31
CA PHE A 469 -11.21 -1.95 0.23
C PHE A 469 -10.11 -1.35 -0.63
N ARG A 470 -9.99 -0.03 -0.64
CA ARG A 470 -8.93 0.68 -1.35
C ARG A 470 -8.38 1.88 -0.56
N SER A 471 -7.21 2.31 -0.99
CA SER A 471 -6.73 3.68 -0.84
C SER A 471 -6.60 4.24 -2.26
N ILE A 472 -7.52 5.08 -2.71
CA ILE A 472 -7.48 5.65 -4.08
C ILE A 472 -8.28 6.94 -4.24
N ASP A 473 -7.82 7.84 -5.11
CA ASP A 473 -8.40 9.17 -5.31
C ASP A 473 -9.04 9.36 -6.70
N SER A 474 -9.87 10.41 -6.85
CA SER A 474 -10.39 10.85 -8.14
C SER A 474 -9.32 11.41 -9.09
N GLY A 475 -8.06 11.53 -8.68
CA GLY A 475 -6.90 11.67 -9.56
C GLY A 475 -6.55 10.37 -10.30
N SER A 476 -6.82 9.21 -9.71
CA SER A 476 -6.40 7.89 -10.20
C SER A 476 -7.51 7.04 -10.85
N VAL A 477 -8.79 7.32 -10.57
CA VAL A 477 -9.95 6.64 -11.20
C VAL A 477 -10.78 7.53 -12.14
N LYS A 478 -11.56 6.91 -13.01
CA LYS A 478 -12.70 7.51 -13.73
C LYS A 478 -13.98 6.74 -13.35
N GLY A 479 -14.85 7.39 -12.58
CA GLY A 479 -16.11 6.82 -12.11
C GLY A 479 -16.67 7.61 -10.92
N PHE A 480 -15.78 8.07 -10.04
CA PHE A 480 -16.16 8.89 -8.89
C PHE A 480 -16.93 10.16 -9.32
N PRO A 481 -18.00 10.51 -8.58
CA PRO A 481 -18.85 11.66 -8.87
C PRO A 481 -18.12 12.99 -8.63
N LYS A 482 -18.77 14.08 -9.03
CA LYS A 482 -18.25 15.45 -8.85
C LYS A 482 -18.97 16.23 -7.77
N LEU A 483 -20.26 15.97 -7.55
CA LEU A 483 -21.02 16.61 -6.49
C LEU A 483 -20.66 15.92 -5.16
N VAL A 484 -20.59 16.69 -4.09
CA VAL A 484 -20.14 16.16 -2.80
C VAL A 484 -21.19 15.22 -2.20
N GLN A 485 -22.48 15.53 -2.36
CA GLN A 485 -23.59 14.68 -1.93
C GLN A 485 -23.63 13.32 -2.65
N GLU A 486 -23.21 13.28 -3.93
CA GLU A 486 -23.05 12.04 -4.69
C GLU A 486 -21.82 11.23 -4.21
N ALA A 487 -20.77 11.91 -3.73
CA ALA A 487 -19.56 11.28 -3.21
C ALA A 487 -19.77 10.72 -1.80
N GLU A 488 -20.39 11.50 -0.92
CA GLU A 488 -20.85 11.12 0.42
C GLU A 488 -21.77 9.89 0.35
N SER A 489 -22.75 9.87 -0.56
CA SER A 489 -23.62 8.71 -0.79
C SER A 489 -22.95 7.49 -1.45
N GLN A 490 -21.68 7.62 -1.89
CA GLN A 490 -20.82 6.53 -2.31
C GLN A 490 -19.68 6.25 -1.31
N ASN A 491 -19.83 6.72 -0.06
CA ASN A 491 -18.85 6.56 1.03
C ASN A 491 -17.45 7.16 0.73
N LEU A 492 -17.35 8.12 -0.19
CA LEU A 492 -16.11 8.80 -0.55
C LEU A 492 -15.93 10.07 0.28
N VAL A 493 -14.74 10.23 0.87
CA VAL A 493 -14.37 11.47 1.58
C VAL A 493 -14.01 12.54 0.55
N CYS A 494 -14.69 13.67 0.58
CA CYS A 494 -14.20 14.86 -0.12
C CYS A 494 -13.12 15.57 0.71
N ALA A 495 -12.03 15.96 0.05
CA ALA A 495 -11.00 16.83 0.63
C ALA A 495 -10.52 17.83 -0.44
N LYS A 496 -10.74 19.12 -0.20
CA LYS A 496 -10.46 20.25 -1.12
C LYS A 496 -11.10 20.16 -2.51
N ASN A 497 -10.55 19.32 -3.38
CA ASN A 497 -10.93 19.15 -4.78
C ASN A 497 -10.72 17.69 -5.26
N LEU A 498 -10.60 16.74 -4.34
CA LEU A 498 -10.47 15.31 -4.58
C LEU A 498 -11.59 14.56 -3.84
N GLN A 499 -12.04 13.46 -4.46
CA GLN A 499 -12.87 12.44 -3.83
C GLN A 499 -11.93 11.27 -3.51
N ILE A 500 -11.93 10.80 -2.27
CA ILE A 500 -10.95 9.86 -1.73
C ILE A 500 -11.68 8.65 -1.13
N ASP A 501 -11.35 7.47 -1.65
CA ASP A 501 -11.65 6.19 -1.02
C ASP A 501 -10.47 5.86 -0.08
N LYS A 502 -10.75 5.83 1.22
CA LYS A 502 -9.78 5.48 2.29
C LYS A 502 -10.19 4.21 3.03
N SER A 503 -11.01 3.37 2.41
CA SER A 503 -11.72 2.27 3.06
C SER A 503 -10.82 1.21 3.68
N ILE A 504 -9.55 1.07 3.24
CA ILE A 504 -8.57 0.20 3.91
C ILE A 504 -8.31 0.65 5.36
N HIS A 505 -8.10 1.95 5.58
CA HIS A 505 -7.88 2.50 6.92
C HIS A 505 -9.13 2.27 7.79
N ASN A 506 -10.32 2.56 7.26
CA ASN A 506 -11.60 2.33 7.95
C ASN A 506 -11.78 0.84 8.34
N ALA A 507 -11.37 -0.10 7.48
CA ALA A 507 -11.47 -1.54 7.69
C ALA A 507 -10.50 -2.05 8.76
N TYR A 508 -9.23 -1.63 8.71
CA TYR A 508 -8.26 -1.92 9.77
C TYR A 508 -8.77 -1.41 11.13
N VAL A 509 -9.25 -0.16 11.19
CA VAL A 509 -9.79 0.41 12.44
C VAL A 509 -11.05 -0.32 12.91
N LYS A 510 -12.00 -0.71 12.03
CA LYS A 510 -13.15 -1.53 12.47
C LYS A 510 -12.72 -2.87 13.05
N ALA A 511 -11.82 -3.58 12.37
CA ALA A 511 -11.35 -4.89 12.81
C ALA A 511 -10.64 -4.79 14.18
N ILE A 512 -9.69 -3.85 14.34
CA ILE A 512 -9.00 -3.60 15.62
C ILE A 512 -9.99 -3.23 16.72
N ARG A 513 -10.96 -2.33 16.45
CA ARG A 513 -11.98 -1.91 17.42
C ARG A 513 -12.93 -3.04 17.81
N SER A 514 -13.26 -3.94 16.89
CA SER A 514 -14.17 -5.07 17.15
C SER A 514 -13.47 -6.25 17.86
N ALA A 515 -12.13 -6.36 17.76
CA ALA A 515 -11.36 -7.52 18.26
C ALA A 515 -11.60 -7.87 19.74
N GLN A 516 -11.78 -9.14 20.04
CA GLN A 516 -12.19 -9.67 21.35
C GLN A 516 -11.07 -10.45 22.07
N HIS A 517 -10.24 -11.21 21.34
CA HIS A 517 -9.26 -12.16 21.89
C HIS A 517 -7.83 -11.83 21.46
N PHE A 518 -7.56 -11.74 20.16
CA PHE A 518 -6.21 -11.45 19.67
C PHE A 518 -6.18 -10.84 18.26
N ILE A 519 -5.06 -10.18 17.96
CA ILE A 519 -4.72 -9.70 16.62
C ILE A 519 -3.34 -10.23 16.25
N TYR A 520 -3.24 -10.81 15.04
CA TYR A 520 -1.97 -11.21 14.42
C TYR A 520 -1.78 -10.38 13.14
N ILE A 521 -0.70 -9.61 13.06
CA ILE A 521 -0.37 -8.73 11.94
C ILE A 521 0.97 -9.14 11.35
N GLU A 522 1.04 -9.18 10.03
CA GLU A 522 2.30 -9.21 9.29
C GLU A 522 2.36 -7.99 8.36
N ASN A 523 3.41 -7.18 8.49
CA ASN A 523 3.52 -5.98 7.66
C ASN A 523 4.96 -5.55 7.31
N GLN A 524 5.18 -5.17 6.06
CA GLN A 524 6.43 -4.58 5.58
C GLN A 524 6.84 -3.30 6.35
N TYR A 525 5.87 -2.53 6.87
CA TYR A 525 6.13 -1.33 7.67
C TYR A 525 5.14 -1.22 8.82
N PHE A 526 5.58 -0.71 9.97
CA PHE A 526 4.70 -0.41 11.11
C PHE A 526 4.97 0.99 11.68
N ILE A 527 4.31 2.01 11.10
CA ILE A 527 4.54 3.43 11.36
C ILE A 527 3.22 4.21 11.37
N GLY A 528 2.91 4.92 12.46
CA GLY A 528 1.69 5.73 12.51
C GLY A 528 1.45 6.45 13.81
N SER A 529 0.30 7.14 13.86
CA SER A 529 -0.22 7.85 15.03
C SER A 529 0.74 8.90 15.60
N SER A 530 1.49 9.59 14.73
CA SER A 530 2.65 10.42 15.11
C SER A 530 2.35 11.52 16.11
N TYR A 531 1.11 12.02 16.16
CA TYR A 531 0.65 13.03 17.10
C TYR A 531 0.75 12.59 18.60
N TYR A 532 0.93 11.29 18.88
CA TYR A 532 1.24 10.78 20.22
C TYR A 532 2.73 10.54 20.50
N TRP A 533 3.61 10.54 19.49
CA TRP A 533 5.05 10.27 19.68
C TRP A 533 5.69 11.25 20.68
N ALA A 534 6.79 10.83 21.32
CA ALA A 534 7.48 11.65 22.33
C ALA A 534 8.06 12.94 21.71
N SER A 535 8.62 12.83 20.50
CA SER A 535 9.05 13.95 19.67
C SER A 535 8.39 13.91 18.29
N ASN A 536 8.64 14.93 17.45
CA ASN A 536 8.26 14.94 16.03
C ASN A 536 6.74 14.76 15.75
N ARG A 537 5.85 15.20 16.64
CA ARG A 537 4.39 14.97 16.54
C ARG A 537 3.75 15.41 15.22
N SER A 538 4.30 16.44 14.59
CA SER A 538 3.89 16.98 13.28
C SER A 538 4.55 16.27 12.08
N ALA A 539 5.00 15.01 12.21
CA ALA A 539 5.59 14.24 11.12
C ALA A 539 4.60 13.85 10.00
N GLY A 540 3.28 14.05 10.21
CA GLY A 540 2.26 13.80 9.19
C GLY A 540 1.98 12.31 8.93
N ALA A 541 2.31 11.43 9.89
CA ALA A 541 1.93 10.01 9.88
C ALA A 541 0.71 9.81 10.81
N GLU A 542 -0.45 10.22 10.32
CA GLU A 542 -1.66 10.45 11.13
C GLU A 542 -2.62 9.24 11.18
N ASN A 543 -2.30 8.14 10.49
CA ASN A 543 -3.07 6.90 10.54
C ASN A 543 -3.26 6.36 11.97
N LEU A 544 -4.38 5.66 12.20
CA LEU A 544 -4.85 5.30 13.54
C LEU A 544 -4.41 3.88 13.99
N ILE A 545 -3.78 3.10 13.12
CA ILE A 545 -3.61 1.66 13.35
C ILE A 545 -2.78 1.36 14.62
N PRO A 546 -1.59 1.97 14.81
CA PRO A 546 -0.81 1.76 16.05
C PRO A 546 -1.51 2.23 17.33
N ILE A 547 -2.22 3.36 17.31
CA ILE A 547 -2.91 3.86 18.51
C ILE A 547 -4.16 3.06 18.86
N GLU A 548 -4.95 2.64 17.88
CA GLU A 548 -6.14 1.79 18.10
C GLU A 548 -5.73 0.44 18.69
N LEU A 549 -4.60 -0.14 18.26
CA LEU A 549 -4.01 -1.34 18.87
C LEU A 549 -3.61 -1.10 20.34
N ALA A 550 -2.83 -0.04 20.62
CA ALA A 550 -2.40 0.26 21.98
C ALA A 550 -3.57 0.58 22.93
N ILE A 551 -4.59 1.29 22.43
CA ILE A 551 -5.81 1.60 23.19
C ILE A 551 -6.68 0.34 23.38
N LYS A 552 -6.83 -0.54 22.37
CA LYS A 552 -7.52 -1.84 22.52
C LYS A 552 -6.90 -2.67 23.64
N ILE A 553 -5.57 -2.77 23.67
CA ILE A 553 -4.83 -3.48 24.73
C ILE A 553 -5.05 -2.81 26.10
N ALA A 554 -4.87 -1.48 26.20
CA ALA A 554 -5.09 -0.74 27.44
C ALA A 554 -6.54 -0.88 27.98
N ARG A 555 -7.54 -0.98 27.09
CA ARG A 555 -8.94 -1.23 27.45
C ARG A 555 -9.16 -2.65 27.98
N LYS A 556 -8.56 -3.67 27.34
CA LYS A 556 -8.63 -5.07 27.77
C LYS A 556 -7.96 -5.26 29.14
N ILE A 557 -6.79 -4.65 29.35
CA ILE A 557 -6.11 -4.55 30.66
C ILE A 557 -7.04 -3.94 31.72
N LYS A 558 -7.67 -2.80 31.43
CA LYS A 558 -8.64 -2.15 32.33
C LYS A 558 -9.87 -3.01 32.62
N ALA A 559 -10.34 -3.78 31.65
CA ALA A 559 -11.45 -4.72 31.82
C ALA A 559 -11.05 -6.02 32.54
N ARG A 560 -9.76 -6.24 32.80
CA ARG A 560 -9.17 -7.51 33.27
C ARG A 560 -9.40 -8.69 32.32
N GLU A 561 -9.64 -8.38 31.04
CA GLU A 561 -9.83 -9.35 29.97
C GLU A 561 -8.48 -9.71 29.34
N ARG A 562 -8.28 -11.00 29.00
CA ARG A 562 -7.11 -11.44 28.23
C ARG A 562 -7.19 -10.88 26.81
N PHE A 563 -6.03 -10.44 26.30
CA PHE A 563 -5.87 -10.01 24.92
C PHE A 563 -4.41 -10.12 24.48
N ALA A 564 -4.16 -10.35 23.19
CA ALA A 564 -2.80 -10.38 22.63
C ALA A 564 -2.70 -9.68 21.27
N ALA A 565 -1.58 -8.99 21.03
CA ALA A 565 -1.21 -8.43 19.74
C ALA A 565 0.18 -8.94 19.34
N TYR A 566 0.23 -9.70 18.24
CA TYR A 566 1.43 -10.23 17.63
C TYR A 566 1.70 -9.46 16.34
N ILE A 567 2.88 -8.85 16.20
CA ILE A 567 3.22 -8.01 15.05
C ILE A 567 4.55 -8.50 14.45
N VAL A 568 4.49 -9.11 13.27
CA VAL A 568 5.67 -9.55 12.52
C VAL A 568 6.01 -8.49 11.47
N ILE A 569 7.27 -8.05 11.47
CA ILE A 569 7.82 -7.01 10.59
C ILE A 569 9.17 -7.48 10.02
N PRO A 570 9.64 -6.94 8.88
CA PRO A 570 10.99 -7.27 8.41
C PRO A 570 12.03 -6.72 9.40
N MET A 571 13.19 -7.39 9.52
CA MET A 571 14.22 -6.97 10.48
C MET A 571 14.66 -5.53 10.21
N TRP A 572 14.91 -5.19 8.94
CA TRP A 572 15.00 -3.82 8.43
C TRP A 572 14.21 -3.67 7.12
N PRO A 573 13.79 -2.45 6.73
CA PRO A 573 13.21 -2.20 5.40
C PRO A 573 14.20 -2.50 4.27
N GLU A 574 13.71 -3.04 3.15
CA GLU A 574 14.50 -3.49 2.00
C GLU A 574 15.51 -2.46 1.47
N GLY A 575 16.68 -2.97 1.08
CA GLY A 575 17.87 -2.18 0.75
C GLY A 575 18.91 -2.19 1.89
N ASN A 576 19.85 -1.24 1.85
CA ASN A 576 20.94 -1.16 2.83
C ASN A 576 20.52 -0.38 4.10
N PRO A 577 20.51 -1.01 5.30
CA PRO A 577 20.04 -0.39 6.55
C PRO A 577 20.95 0.70 7.10
N THR A 578 22.18 0.85 6.60
CA THR A 578 23.10 1.93 6.99
C THR A 578 22.77 3.28 6.31
N THR A 579 21.89 3.28 5.31
CA THR A 579 21.54 4.49 4.54
C THR A 579 20.60 5.41 5.32
N ALA A 580 20.70 6.73 5.08
CA ALA A 580 19.92 7.73 5.80
C ALA A 580 18.40 7.53 5.67
N ALA A 581 17.91 7.09 4.51
CA ALA A 581 16.47 6.85 4.29
C ALA A 581 15.96 5.66 5.13
N MET A 582 16.70 4.54 5.16
CA MET A 582 16.33 3.35 5.93
C MET A 582 16.43 3.64 7.43
N GLN A 583 17.45 4.39 7.86
CA GLN A 583 17.59 4.88 9.24
C GLN A 583 16.46 5.83 9.66
N GLU A 584 15.94 6.67 8.76
CA GLU A 584 14.77 7.51 9.03
C GLU A 584 13.49 6.67 9.20
N ILE A 585 13.28 5.65 8.36
CA ILE A 585 12.14 4.72 8.47
C ILE A 585 12.20 3.96 9.81
N LEU A 586 13.37 3.43 10.17
CA LEU A 586 13.62 2.73 11.44
C LEU A 586 13.38 3.65 12.65
N PHE A 587 13.77 4.92 12.57
CA PHE A 587 13.47 5.92 13.61
C PHE A 587 11.96 6.11 13.82
N TRP A 588 11.18 6.23 12.74
CA TRP A 588 9.72 6.36 12.84
C TRP A 588 9.03 5.10 13.37
N GLN A 589 9.55 3.91 13.04
CA GLN A 589 9.12 2.64 13.61
C GLN A 589 9.41 2.58 15.12
N GLY A 590 10.62 2.96 15.55
CA GLY A 590 11.01 3.05 16.96
C GLY A 590 10.16 4.04 17.77
N GLN A 591 9.81 5.20 17.20
CA GLN A 591 8.86 6.13 17.83
C GLN A 591 7.45 5.51 17.98
N THR A 592 7.01 4.75 16.97
CA THR A 592 5.70 4.06 16.99
C THR A 592 5.67 2.95 18.05
N MET A 593 6.70 2.10 18.13
CA MET A 593 6.85 1.08 19.18
C MET A 593 6.88 1.71 20.58
N SER A 594 7.69 2.75 20.78
CA SER A 594 7.84 3.45 22.07
C SER A 594 6.52 4.05 22.55
N MET A 595 5.71 4.59 21.63
CA MET A 595 4.37 5.09 21.92
C MET A 595 3.45 3.97 22.42
N MET A 596 3.41 2.83 21.71
CA MET A 596 2.51 1.72 22.07
C MET A 596 2.89 1.09 23.41
N TYR A 597 4.15 0.72 23.60
CA TYR A 597 4.60 0.07 24.84
C TYR A 597 4.40 0.96 26.07
N LYS A 598 4.63 2.28 25.94
CA LYS A 598 4.31 3.24 27.01
C LYS A 598 2.83 3.24 27.37
N ILE A 599 1.92 3.23 26.39
CA ILE A 599 0.46 3.22 26.65
C ILE A 599 0.04 1.92 27.35
N VAL A 600 0.62 0.78 26.96
CA VAL A 600 0.38 -0.53 27.59
C VAL A 600 0.91 -0.55 29.03
N ALA A 601 2.16 -0.11 29.26
CA ALA A 601 2.76 -0.05 30.60
C ALA A 601 2.02 0.91 31.53
N GLU A 602 1.60 2.08 31.03
CA GLU A 602 0.76 3.02 31.79
C GLU A 602 -0.60 2.39 32.18
N ALA A 603 -1.19 1.53 31.33
CA ALA A 603 -2.43 0.83 31.67
C ALA A 603 -2.20 -0.23 32.76
N LEU A 604 -1.14 -1.03 32.65
CA LEU A 604 -0.75 -2.01 33.68
C LEU A 604 -0.51 -1.32 35.04
N GLN A 605 0.21 -0.19 35.05
CA GLN A 605 0.49 0.57 36.26
C GLN A 605 -0.78 1.12 36.92
N LYS A 606 -1.71 1.69 36.12
CA LYS A 606 -2.99 2.23 36.60
C LYS A 606 -3.90 1.15 37.21
N GLU A 607 -3.82 -0.08 36.67
CA GLU A 607 -4.54 -1.26 37.18
C GLU A 607 -3.79 -2.02 38.30
N GLY A 608 -2.62 -1.52 38.75
CA GLY A 608 -1.82 -2.17 39.79
C GLY A 608 -1.11 -3.46 39.36
N LEU A 609 -1.09 -3.77 38.06
CA LEU A 609 -0.47 -4.96 37.47
C LEU A 609 1.04 -4.75 37.22
N GLN A 610 1.76 -4.22 38.22
CA GLN A 610 3.15 -3.78 38.10
C GLN A 610 4.16 -4.94 37.95
N ASP A 611 3.73 -6.18 38.19
CA ASP A 611 4.51 -7.39 37.97
C ASP A 611 4.28 -8.06 36.61
N THR A 612 3.24 -7.67 35.89
CA THR A 612 2.96 -8.13 34.52
C THR A 612 3.81 -7.35 33.52
N HIS A 613 4.30 -8.00 32.47
CA HIS A 613 5.11 -7.36 31.45
C HIS A 613 4.24 -6.77 30.32
N PRO A 614 4.63 -5.64 29.69
CA PRO A 614 3.96 -5.17 28.47
C PRO A 614 3.94 -6.21 27.34
N GLN A 615 4.94 -7.12 27.34
CA GLN A 615 5.03 -8.25 26.40
C GLN A 615 4.10 -9.44 26.72
N ASP A 616 3.36 -9.42 27.84
CA ASP A 616 2.25 -10.35 28.08
C ASP A 616 0.96 -9.93 27.33
N TYR A 617 1.05 -8.89 26.49
CA TYR A 617 -0.05 -8.33 25.68
C TYR A 617 0.37 -7.83 24.28
N LEU A 618 1.56 -7.22 24.13
CA LEU A 618 2.05 -6.63 22.88
C LEU A 618 3.44 -7.17 22.53
N ASN A 619 3.61 -7.77 21.34
CA ASN A 619 4.90 -8.28 20.90
C ASN A 619 5.21 -7.91 19.45
N PHE A 620 6.48 -7.59 19.22
CA PHE A 620 7.06 -7.37 17.89
C PHE A 620 8.10 -8.44 17.58
N TYR A 621 8.03 -8.99 16.37
CA TYR A 621 8.88 -10.07 15.87
C TYR A 621 9.47 -9.71 14.50
N CYS A 622 10.51 -10.40 14.10
CA CYS A 622 10.97 -10.45 12.71
C CYS A 622 11.33 -11.88 12.30
N LEU A 623 11.40 -12.13 11.00
CA LEU A 623 11.79 -13.42 10.45
C LEU A 623 13.26 -13.43 10.03
N GLY A 624 13.93 -14.57 10.19
CA GLY A 624 15.30 -14.77 9.76
C GLY A 624 15.68 -16.24 9.77
N LYS A 625 16.67 -16.59 8.96
CA LYS A 625 17.11 -17.97 8.80
C LYS A 625 18.63 -18.08 8.82
N ARG A 626 19.09 -19.30 9.14
CA ARG A 626 20.48 -19.72 9.12
C ARG A 626 20.58 -21.11 8.49
N GLU A 627 21.55 -21.32 7.59
CA GLU A 627 21.73 -22.59 6.87
C GLU A 627 23.10 -23.20 7.13
N ALA A 628 23.16 -24.47 7.52
CA ALA A 628 24.43 -25.17 7.70
C ALA A 628 25.09 -25.58 6.36
N THR A 629 24.27 -26.02 5.39
CA THR A 629 24.70 -26.89 4.28
C THR A 629 24.72 -26.23 2.91
N SER A 630 25.93 -25.86 2.47
CA SER A 630 26.43 -26.00 1.09
C SER A 630 27.88 -25.50 1.02
N ASP A 631 28.67 -26.05 0.08
CA ASP A 631 30.05 -25.65 -0.17
C ASP A 631 30.11 -24.42 -1.08
N VAL A 632 29.77 -23.26 -0.51
CA VAL A 632 29.93 -21.96 -1.18
C VAL A 632 31.43 -21.73 -1.44
N SER A 633 31.85 -21.89 -2.69
CA SER A 633 33.27 -21.81 -3.06
C SER A 633 33.83 -20.41 -2.75
N THR A 634 34.83 -20.37 -1.85
CA THR A 634 35.39 -19.13 -1.29
C THR A 634 36.30 -18.42 -2.29
N THR A 635 35.69 -17.83 -3.31
CA THR A 635 36.36 -16.99 -4.30
C THR A 635 36.93 -15.72 -3.65
N SER A 636 38.25 -15.62 -3.61
CA SER A 636 38.98 -14.38 -3.31
C SER A 636 38.74 -13.36 -4.44
N HIS A 637 38.81 -12.04 -4.24
CA HIS A 637 39.46 -11.28 -3.18
C HIS A 637 38.57 -10.11 -2.72
N SER A 638 38.10 -10.11 -1.47
CA SER A 638 37.38 -8.97 -0.90
C SER A 638 37.59 -8.88 0.62
N ASN A 639 37.42 -7.68 1.18
CA ASN A 639 37.65 -7.38 2.59
C ASN A 639 36.82 -8.30 3.50
N GLU A 640 37.49 -9.03 4.40
CA GLU A 640 36.87 -10.01 5.32
C GLU A 640 35.81 -9.38 6.22
N ASN A 641 35.96 -8.10 6.55
CA ASN A 641 35.04 -7.34 7.40
C ASN A 641 33.88 -6.67 6.62
N SER A 642 33.65 -7.03 5.36
CA SER A 642 32.49 -6.55 4.60
C SER A 642 31.22 -7.31 4.98
N SER A 643 30.08 -6.61 5.09
CA SER A 643 28.82 -7.19 5.57
C SER A 643 28.34 -8.43 4.80
N LEU A 644 28.58 -8.47 3.48
CA LEU A 644 28.32 -9.64 2.65
C LEU A 644 29.19 -10.84 3.07
N ARG A 645 30.46 -10.63 3.42
CA ARG A 645 31.33 -11.70 3.95
C ARG A 645 30.93 -12.15 5.34
N LEU A 646 30.43 -11.26 6.19
CA LEU A 646 29.90 -11.63 7.50
C LEU A 646 28.63 -12.49 7.37
N ALA A 647 27.66 -12.08 6.55
CA ALA A 647 26.45 -12.85 6.28
C ALA A 647 26.75 -14.23 5.63
N GLN A 648 27.73 -14.29 4.72
CA GLN A 648 28.25 -15.56 4.18
C GLN A 648 28.94 -16.42 5.24
N LYS A 649 29.79 -15.84 6.09
CA LYS A 649 30.56 -16.53 7.15
C LYS A 649 29.64 -17.16 8.20
N PHE A 650 28.62 -16.44 8.66
CA PHE A 650 27.65 -16.94 9.64
C PHE A 650 26.48 -17.70 8.99
N LYS A 651 26.44 -17.75 7.66
CA LYS A 651 25.39 -18.36 6.80
C LYS A 651 23.97 -17.97 7.21
N ARG A 652 23.73 -16.69 7.49
CA ARG A 652 22.45 -16.16 8.00
C ARG A 652 22.00 -14.90 7.25
N PHE A 653 20.69 -14.69 7.19
CA PHE A 653 20.10 -13.45 6.71
C PHE A 653 18.66 -13.28 7.22
N MET A 654 18.10 -12.07 7.18
CA MET A 654 16.68 -11.90 7.47
C MET A 654 15.83 -12.53 6.35
N ILE A 655 14.68 -13.06 6.72
CA ILE A 655 13.60 -13.37 5.79
C ILE A 655 12.79 -12.08 5.69
N TYR A 656 12.60 -11.57 4.48
CA TYR A 656 11.97 -10.27 4.30
C TYR A 656 10.45 -10.43 4.29
N VAL A 657 9.83 -10.01 5.40
CA VAL A 657 8.38 -9.88 5.55
C VAL A 657 7.91 -8.74 4.64
N HIS A 658 7.49 -9.09 3.43
CA HIS A 658 6.79 -8.19 2.53
C HIS A 658 5.26 -8.26 2.71
N SER A 659 4.74 -9.26 3.42
CA SER A 659 3.34 -9.40 3.86
C SER A 659 2.62 -8.07 4.13
N LYS A 660 1.32 -7.99 3.81
CA LYS A 660 0.41 -6.93 4.29
C LYS A 660 -0.92 -7.55 4.75
N GLY A 661 -0.89 -8.24 5.88
CA GLY A 661 -2.03 -9.00 6.38
C GLY A 661 -2.36 -8.74 7.85
N MET A 662 -3.60 -9.01 8.22
CA MET A 662 -4.08 -9.05 9.60
C MET A 662 -5.13 -10.15 9.76
N VAL A 663 -4.94 -11.02 10.75
CA VAL A 663 -5.94 -11.96 11.26
C VAL A 663 -6.44 -11.45 12.62
N VAL A 664 -7.74 -11.53 12.83
CA VAL A 664 -8.40 -11.11 14.08
C VAL A 664 -9.28 -12.25 14.59
N ASP A 665 -9.05 -12.64 15.85
CA ASP A 665 -9.85 -13.60 16.62
C ASP A 665 -10.07 -14.98 15.95
N ASP A 666 -9.22 -15.35 14.99
CA ASP A 666 -9.36 -16.55 14.12
C ASP A 666 -10.67 -16.60 13.27
N GLU A 667 -11.52 -15.56 13.28
CA GLU A 667 -12.74 -15.46 12.43
C GLU A 667 -12.57 -14.59 11.17
N TYR A 668 -11.73 -13.55 11.22
CA TYR A 668 -11.63 -12.53 10.17
C TYR A 668 -10.20 -12.34 9.69
N VAL A 669 -10.04 -12.18 8.37
CA VAL A 669 -8.76 -11.93 7.70
C VAL A 669 -8.85 -10.71 6.78
N LEU A 670 -7.80 -9.90 6.76
CA LEU A 670 -7.61 -8.77 5.85
C LEU A 670 -6.25 -8.96 5.14
N ILE A 671 -6.25 -9.03 3.81
CA ILE A 671 -5.03 -9.16 2.98
C ILE A 671 -5.10 -8.16 1.82
N GLY A 672 -3.97 -7.54 1.47
CA GLY A 672 -3.90 -6.63 0.34
C GLY A 672 -2.49 -6.15 0.03
N SER A 673 -2.38 -4.98 -0.61
CA SER A 673 -1.11 -4.32 -0.94
C SER A 673 -0.70 -3.24 0.10
N ALA A 674 -1.61 -2.85 0.99
CA ALA A 674 -1.46 -1.67 1.85
C ALA A 674 -0.62 -1.91 3.12
N ASN A 675 0.49 -1.18 3.22
CA ASN A 675 1.36 -1.21 4.39
C ASN A 675 0.78 -0.41 5.57
N ILE A 676 1.18 -0.71 6.82
CA ILE A 676 0.85 0.10 8.00
C ILE A 676 1.80 1.30 8.05
N ASN A 677 1.58 2.22 7.12
CA ASN A 677 2.23 3.53 7.06
C ASN A 677 1.28 4.55 6.41
N GLN A 678 1.63 5.84 6.46
CA GLN A 678 0.79 6.88 5.86
C GLN A 678 0.73 6.81 4.33
N ARG A 679 1.78 6.35 3.64
CA ARG A 679 1.80 6.24 2.17
C ARG A 679 0.65 5.35 1.66
N SER A 680 0.35 4.27 2.37
CA SER A 680 -0.72 3.32 2.02
C SER A 680 -2.08 3.64 2.70
N MET A 681 -2.10 4.22 3.91
CA MET A 681 -3.33 4.43 4.69
C MET A 681 -4.07 5.77 4.44
N ASP A 682 -3.49 6.67 3.66
CA ASP A 682 -3.98 8.06 3.48
C ASP A 682 -5.11 8.20 2.44
N GLY A 683 -5.24 7.26 1.50
CA GLY A 683 -6.19 7.33 0.38
C GLY A 683 -5.75 8.22 -0.78
N SER A 684 -4.96 9.29 -0.53
CA SER A 684 -4.54 10.26 -1.57
C SER A 684 -3.06 10.18 -2.00
N ARG A 685 -2.32 9.20 -1.47
CA ARG A 685 -0.88 8.99 -1.75
C ARG A 685 -0.67 7.85 -2.76
N ASP A 686 -0.15 6.69 -2.34
CA ASP A 686 -0.03 5.53 -3.22
C ASP A 686 -1.39 4.83 -3.37
N THR A 687 -1.67 4.26 -4.55
CA THR A 687 -2.95 3.59 -4.78
C THR A 687 -2.88 2.12 -4.35
N GLU A 688 -3.74 1.71 -3.43
CA GLU A 688 -3.74 0.39 -2.77
C GLU A 688 -5.09 -0.36 -2.93
N ILE A 689 -5.09 -1.67 -2.67
CA ILE A 689 -6.27 -2.53 -2.59
C ILE A 689 -6.10 -3.56 -1.47
N ALA A 690 -7.21 -3.96 -0.85
CA ALA A 690 -7.28 -5.12 0.05
C ALA A 690 -8.66 -5.78 -0.07
N MET A 691 -8.75 -7.02 0.41
CA MET A 691 -10.02 -7.59 0.85
C MET A 691 -10.03 -7.68 2.37
N GLY A 692 -11.22 -7.69 2.95
CA GLY A 692 -11.47 -8.27 4.26
C GLY A 692 -12.58 -9.31 4.15
N ALA A 693 -12.39 -10.46 4.81
CA ALA A 693 -13.26 -11.61 4.64
C ALA A 693 -13.40 -12.44 5.92
N TYR A 694 -14.53 -13.13 6.03
CA TYR A 694 -14.84 -14.11 7.09
C TYR A 694 -15.80 -15.17 6.57
N GLN A 695 -15.85 -16.32 7.26
CA GLN A 695 -16.87 -17.36 7.03
C GLN A 695 -17.99 -17.20 8.06
N PRO A 696 -19.28 -17.06 7.68
CA PRO A 696 -20.37 -16.80 8.62
C PRO A 696 -20.60 -17.95 9.61
N HIS A 697 -20.24 -19.17 9.23
CA HIS A 697 -20.37 -20.38 10.04
C HIS A 697 -19.22 -20.56 11.06
N TYR A 698 -18.19 -19.70 11.00
CA TYR A 698 -17.01 -19.74 11.88
C TYR A 698 -16.74 -18.34 12.47
N SER A 699 -17.64 -17.89 13.35
CA SER A 699 -17.52 -16.64 14.11
C SER A 699 -17.78 -16.89 15.61
N TRP A 700 -17.32 -15.97 16.46
CA TRP A 700 -17.64 -15.97 17.89
C TRP A 700 -19.11 -15.60 18.18
N ALA A 701 -19.79 -14.89 17.28
CA ALA A 701 -21.21 -14.59 17.47
C ALA A 701 -22.09 -15.84 17.31
N GLY A 702 -22.96 -16.08 18.29
CA GLY A 702 -23.84 -17.26 18.32
C GLY A 702 -23.14 -18.57 18.71
N SER A 703 -21.81 -18.56 18.86
CA SER A 703 -21.01 -19.72 19.28
C SER A 703 -20.48 -19.57 20.70
N SER A 704 -20.31 -20.70 21.39
CA SER A 704 -19.52 -20.78 22.65
C SER A 704 -18.16 -21.45 22.44
N ARG A 705 -17.78 -21.69 21.17
CA ARG A 705 -16.53 -22.30 20.74
C ARG A 705 -15.77 -21.35 19.83
N ALA A 706 -14.45 -21.32 19.98
CA ALA A 706 -13.56 -20.61 19.07
C ALA A 706 -13.76 -21.07 17.61
N PRO A 707 -13.70 -20.16 16.62
CA PRO A 707 -13.82 -20.51 15.21
C PRO A 707 -12.63 -21.35 14.77
N ARG A 708 -12.88 -22.53 14.16
CA ARG A 708 -11.85 -23.39 13.56
C ARG A 708 -12.05 -23.56 12.06
N GLY A 709 -12.38 -22.47 11.37
CA GLY A 709 -12.48 -22.42 9.91
C GLY A 709 -11.13 -22.26 9.19
N GLN A 710 -11.19 -21.82 7.93
CA GLN A 710 -10.01 -21.59 7.07
C GLN A 710 -9.11 -20.47 7.57
N VAL A 711 -9.65 -19.45 8.24
CA VAL A 711 -8.86 -18.34 8.83
C VAL A 711 -7.95 -18.86 9.96
N TYR A 712 -8.51 -19.65 10.89
CA TYR A 712 -7.75 -20.39 11.88
C TYR A 712 -6.70 -21.33 11.25
N GLY A 713 -7.10 -22.11 10.24
CA GLY A 713 -6.19 -23.04 9.55
C GLY A 713 -4.98 -22.35 8.95
N TYR A 714 -5.21 -21.24 8.23
CA TYR A 714 -4.18 -20.38 7.65
C TYR A 714 -3.26 -19.78 8.71
N ARG A 715 -3.82 -19.21 9.79
CA ARG A 715 -3.06 -18.59 10.88
C ARG A 715 -2.20 -19.63 11.63
N MET A 716 -2.71 -20.84 11.83
CA MET A 716 -1.94 -21.98 12.34
C MET A 716 -0.83 -22.43 11.37
N SER A 717 -1.05 -22.33 10.05
CA SER A 717 -0.07 -22.73 9.03
C SER A 717 1.10 -21.75 8.92
N LEU A 718 0.82 -20.44 8.99
CA LEU A 718 1.84 -19.40 9.16
C LEU A 718 2.63 -19.60 10.46
N TRP A 719 1.95 -19.95 11.56
CA TRP A 719 2.63 -20.24 12.82
C TRP A 719 3.49 -21.51 12.75
N ALA A 720 3.06 -22.55 12.03
CA ALA A 720 3.85 -23.77 11.83
C ALA A 720 5.16 -23.51 11.06
N GLU A 721 5.11 -22.64 10.05
CA GLU A 721 6.27 -22.12 9.32
C GLU A 721 7.19 -21.30 10.25
N HIS A 722 6.63 -20.28 10.90
CA HIS A 722 7.40 -19.32 11.69
C HIS A 722 8.02 -19.94 12.96
N LEU A 723 7.33 -20.89 13.60
CA LEU A 723 7.77 -21.51 14.87
C LEU A 723 8.41 -22.88 14.68
N GLY A 724 8.25 -23.52 13.51
CA GLY A 724 8.78 -24.84 13.20
C GLY A 724 8.07 -26.01 13.90
N THR A 725 6.87 -25.78 14.44
CA THR A 725 6.06 -26.76 15.20
C THR A 725 4.61 -26.27 15.34
N VAL A 726 3.71 -27.16 15.76
CA VAL A 726 2.32 -26.85 16.11
C VAL A 726 2.04 -27.37 17.52
N GLU A 727 1.80 -26.45 18.46
CA GLU A 727 1.58 -26.75 19.88
C GLU A 727 0.13 -26.43 20.29
N GLU A 728 -0.43 -27.15 21.27
CA GLU A 728 -1.85 -27.03 21.66
C GLU A 728 -2.22 -25.61 22.11
N CYS A 729 -1.34 -24.90 22.82
CA CYS A 729 -1.59 -23.53 23.27
C CYS A 729 -1.74 -22.53 22.10
N PHE A 730 -1.23 -22.83 20.90
CA PHE A 730 -1.42 -21.99 19.69
C PHE A 730 -2.88 -21.94 19.23
N ARG A 731 -3.76 -22.77 19.81
CA ARG A 731 -5.23 -22.71 19.63
C ARG A 731 -5.89 -21.58 20.44
N SER A 732 -5.21 -20.97 21.41
CA SER A 732 -5.66 -19.81 22.20
C SER A 732 -4.58 -18.73 22.29
N PRO A 733 -4.37 -17.92 21.23
CA PRO A 733 -3.31 -16.91 21.18
C PRO A 733 -3.42 -15.78 22.22
N GLU A 734 -4.59 -15.59 22.84
CA GLU A 734 -4.83 -14.64 23.94
C GLU A 734 -4.29 -15.11 25.31
N SER A 735 -3.99 -16.41 25.42
CA SER A 735 -3.54 -17.04 26.66
C SER A 735 -2.09 -16.69 27.02
N VAL A 736 -1.81 -16.60 28.33
CA VAL A 736 -0.46 -16.28 28.83
C VAL A 736 0.54 -17.36 28.44
N GLU A 737 0.14 -18.64 28.50
CA GLU A 737 0.95 -19.80 28.09
C GLU A 737 1.41 -19.70 26.63
N CYS A 738 0.49 -19.38 25.72
CA CYS A 738 0.80 -19.22 24.30
C CYS A 738 1.76 -18.06 24.05
N ILE A 739 1.50 -16.89 24.64
CA ILE A 739 2.36 -15.70 24.49
C ILE A 739 3.77 -15.98 25.03
N GLN A 740 3.87 -16.66 26.18
CA GLN A 740 5.15 -16.99 26.80
C GLN A 740 5.93 -18.03 25.99
N LEU A 741 5.28 -19.07 25.46
CA LEU A 741 5.95 -20.06 24.61
C LEU A 741 6.42 -19.46 23.28
N VAL A 742 5.59 -18.64 22.61
CA VAL A 742 5.97 -17.92 21.39
C VAL A 742 7.14 -16.97 21.66
N ASN A 743 7.12 -16.22 22.77
CA ASN A 743 8.22 -15.33 23.15
C ASN A 743 9.50 -16.09 23.53
N GLN A 744 9.40 -17.25 24.19
CA GLN A 744 10.54 -18.12 24.48
C GLN A 744 11.18 -18.61 23.18
N MET A 745 10.41 -19.22 22.29
CA MET A 745 10.91 -19.76 21.02
C MET A 745 11.48 -18.67 20.10
N ALA A 746 10.87 -17.47 20.11
CA ALA A 746 11.40 -16.31 19.40
C ALA A 746 12.70 -15.75 20.03
N GLY A 747 12.93 -15.98 21.33
CA GLY A 747 14.21 -15.75 22.00
C GLY A 747 15.27 -16.78 21.62
N GLU A 748 14.94 -18.07 21.74
CA GLU A 748 15.81 -19.20 21.37
C GLU A 748 16.28 -19.11 19.91
N ASN A 749 15.37 -18.83 18.97
CA ASN A 749 15.71 -18.63 17.56
C ASN A 749 16.62 -17.41 17.35
N TRP A 750 16.41 -16.30 18.07
CA TRP A 750 17.31 -15.13 18.00
C TRP A 750 18.72 -15.47 18.50
N GLU A 751 18.84 -16.18 19.62
CA GLU A 751 20.14 -16.65 20.15
C GLU A 751 20.85 -17.58 19.16
N CYS A 752 20.12 -18.54 18.57
CA CYS A 752 20.62 -19.40 17.50
C CYS A 752 21.04 -18.63 16.23
N TYR A 753 20.33 -17.54 15.89
CA TYR A 753 20.65 -16.68 14.76
C TYR A 753 21.92 -15.87 15.01
N VAL A 754 22.05 -15.22 16.17
CA VAL A 754 23.21 -14.35 16.48
C VAL A 754 24.48 -15.12 16.86
N SER A 755 24.35 -16.36 17.35
CA SER A 755 25.48 -17.18 17.85
C SER A 755 26.68 -17.22 16.90
N PRO A 756 27.93 -17.08 17.41
CA PRO A 756 29.14 -17.18 16.60
C PRO A 756 29.35 -18.59 16.02
N GLU A 757 28.83 -19.62 16.68
CA GLU A 757 28.87 -21.02 16.24
C GLU A 757 27.64 -21.36 15.38
N MET A 758 27.75 -22.40 14.55
CA MET A 758 26.68 -22.82 13.65
C MET A 758 25.60 -23.63 14.39
N VAL A 759 24.61 -22.93 14.94
CA VAL A 759 23.44 -23.54 15.60
C VAL A 759 22.26 -23.62 14.64
N LYS A 760 21.58 -24.77 14.58
CA LYS A 760 20.34 -24.94 13.81
C LYS A 760 19.19 -24.21 14.51
N MET A 761 18.55 -23.25 13.84
CA MET A 761 17.32 -22.61 14.31
C MET A 761 16.14 -23.59 14.26
N ARG A 762 15.15 -23.41 15.17
CA ARG A 762 13.96 -24.28 15.25
C ARG A 762 12.91 -23.88 14.21
N GLY A 763 12.70 -22.57 14.07
CA GLY A 763 11.87 -21.93 13.05
C GLY A 763 12.46 -20.58 12.66
N HIS A 764 11.67 -19.76 11.96
CA HIS A 764 12.09 -18.48 11.41
C HIS A 764 11.83 -17.27 12.33
N LEU A 765 10.85 -17.39 13.24
CA LEU A 765 10.41 -16.30 14.11
C LEU A 765 11.48 -15.97 15.15
N MET A 766 11.85 -14.70 15.21
CA MET A 766 12.72 -14.14 16.23
C MET A 766 12.04 -12.97 16.91
N ARG A 767 12.37 -12.72 18.18
CA ARG A 767 12.02 -11.46 18.84
C ARG A 767 12.58 -10.30 18.01
N TYR A 768 11.82 -9.22 17.83
CA TYR A 768 12.44 -8.01 17.29
C TYR A 768 13.56 -7.58 18.26
N PRO A 769 14.76 -7.18 17.79
CA PRO A 769 15.95 -7.06 18.63
C PRO A 769 16.00 -5.75 19.45
N ILE A 770 14.93 -5.56 20.22
CA ILE A 770 14.72 -4.47 21.17
C ILE A 770 14.59 -5.02 22.60
N THR A 771 14.96 -4.19 23.56
CA THR A 771 14.54 -4.30 24.96
C THR A 771 13.23 -3.55 25.16
N VAL A 772 12.40 -4.05 26.09
CA VAL A 772 11.18 -3.39 26.56
C VAL A 772 11.21 -3.49 28.08
N ASP A 773 11.21 -2.36 28.77
CA ASP A 773 11.14 -2.31 30.24
C ASP A 773 9.68 -2.43 30.72
N ARG A 774 9.49 -2.78 32.00
CA ARG A 774 8.17 -2.76 32.67
C ARG A 774 7.48 -1.39 32.64
N ASP A 775 8.23 -0.28 32.53
CA ASP A 775 7.69 1.09 32.38
C ASP A 775 7.39 1.47 30.91
N GLY A 776 7.57 0.55 29.97
CA GLY A 776 7.28 0.72 28.55
C GLY A 776 8.37 1.47 27.77
N ARG A 777 9.54 1.73 28.36
CA ARG A 777 10.71 2.21 27.60
C ARG A 777 11.18 1.13 26.63
N VAL A 778 11.59 1.58 25.45
CA VAL A 778 12.13 0.73 24.38
C VAL A 778 13.57 1.12 24.11
N GLY A 779 14.46 0.14 23.97
CA GLY A 779 15.86 0.33 23.57
C GLY A 779 16.34 -0.80 22.65
N PRO A 780 17.60 -0.76 22.18
CA PRO A 780 18.20 -1.91 21.50
C PRO A 780 18.39 -3.10 22.46
N LEU A 781 18.67 -4.28 21.92
CA LEU A 781 19.18 -5.40 22.71
C LEU A 781 20.65 -5.14 23.12
N LEU A 782 21.05 -5.55 24.33
CA LEU A 782 22.41 -5.31 24.84
C LEU A 782 23.46 -5.99 23.94
N GLY A 783 24.43 -5.22 23.46
CA GLY A 783 25.45 -5.67 22.50
C GLY A 783 25.00 -5.67 21.03
N TYR A 784 23.78 -5.21 20.75
CA TYR A 784 23.18 -5.11 19.41
C TYR A 784 22.50 -3.75 19.21
N GLU A 785 23.25 -2.63 19.30
CA GLU A 785 22.72 -1.32 18.88
C GLU A 785 22.50 -1.23 17.36
N CYS A 786 23.13 -2.12 16.61
CA CYS A 786 23.02 -2.28 15.16
C CYS A 786 22.63 -3.72 14.78
N PHE A 787 22.08 -3.90 13.57
CA PHE A 787 21.74 -5.23 13.05
C PHE A 787 22.99 -6.12 12.84
N PRO A 788 22.90 -7.44 13.12
CA PRO A 788 23.98 -8.38 12.86
C PRO A 788 24.46 -8.32 11.41
N ASP A 789 25.79 -8.38 11.21
CA ASP A 789 26.51 -8.42 9.93
C ASP A 789 26.39 -7.18 9.03
N VAL A 790 25.18 -6.60 8.90
CA VAL A 790 24.86 -5.50 7.97
C VAL A 790 25.00 -4.11 8.60
N GLY A 791 24.98 -4.00 9.92
CA GLY A 791 25.03 -2.71 10.61
C GLY A 791 23.77 -1.87 10.43
N GLY A 792 23.87 -0.57 10.71
CA GLY A 792 22.71 0.34 10.78
C GLY A 792 22.02 0.25 12.14
N LYS A 793 21.75 1.39 12.76
CA LYS A 793 21.23 1.45 14.14
C LYS A 793 19.76 1.04 14.20
N LEU A 794 19.41 0.35 15.28
CA LEU A 794 18.05 -0.07 15.61
C LEU A 794 17.19 1.06 16.18
N CYS A 795 17.74 1.84 17.10
CA CYS A 795 17.07 2.96 17.76
C CYS A 795 17.90 4.24 17.57
N SER A 796 17.76 4.88 16.41
CA SER A 796 18.55 6.08 16.06
C SER A 796 18.09 7.32 16.83
N THR A 797 19.01 8.04 17.48
CA THR A 797 18.73 9.31 18.15
C THR A 797 19.05 10.50 17.25
N LYS A 798 18.09 11.41 17.07
CA LYS A 798 18.15 12.49 16.06
C LYS A 798 19.34 13.46 16.21
N GLU A 799 19.92 13.56 17.40
CA GLU A 799 21.05 14.46 17.70
C GLU A 799 22.35 14.08 16.97
N GLU A 800 22.55 12.81 16.59
CA GLU A 800 23.75 12.38 15.85
C GLU A 800 23.69 12.71 14.35
N ASN A 801 22.49 12.98 13.81
CA ASN A 801 22.27 13.29 12.39
C ASN A 801 22.56 14.77 12.03
N THR A 802 23.27 15.53 12.87
CA THR A 802 23.54 16.97 12.67
C THR A 802 24.37 17.33 11.43
N ASN A 803 25.03 16.37 10.79
CA ASN A 803 25.70 16.57 9.50
C ASN A 803 24.72 16.69 8.32
N ALA A 804 23.42 16.44 8.50
CA ALA A 804 22.39 16.50 7.45
C ALA A 804 22.06 17.92 6.91
N LYS A 805 22.98 18.90 7.00
CA LYS A 805 22.77 20.25 6.44
C LYS A 805 22.69 20.28 4.91
N GLU A 806 23.32 19.34 4.22
CA GLU A 806 23.23 19.18 2.76
C GLU A 806 21.96 18.41 2.32
N VAL A 807 21.27 17.71 3.24
CA VAL A 807 20.07 16.90 2.93
C VAL A 807 18.81 17.76 2.73
N LYS A 808 18.94 19.10 2.78
CA LYS A 808 17.82 20.03 2.51
C LYS A 808 17.23 19.92 1.10
N GLU A 809 17.97 19.42 0.11
CA GLU A 809 17.42 19.19 -1.24
C GLU A 809 16.62 17.87 -1.36
N LEU A 810 16.81 16.91 -0.45
CA LEU A 810 15.99 15.69 -0.35
C LEU A 810 14.68 15.90 0.42
N HIS A 811 14.55 17.00 1.15
CA HIS A 811 13.36 17.38 1.94
C HIS A 811 12.13 17.78 1.09
N VAL A 812 12.13 17.45 -0.21
CA VAL A 812 11.16 17.89 -1.22
C VAL A 812 10.25 16.75 -1.71
N SER A 813 10.56 15.49 -1.41
CA SER A 813 9.83 14.32 -1.94
C SER A 813 8.81 13.67 -1.00
N THR A 814 8.82 13.96 0.31
CA THR A 814 8.09 13.15 1.31
C THR A 814 7.05 13.87 2.17
N THR A 815 7.16 15.18 2.44
CA THR A 815 6.41 15.81 3.57
C THR A 815 5.79 17.21 3.34
N GLN A 816 5.74 17.77 2.12
CA GLN A 816 5.02 19.03 1.88
C GLN A 816 4.07 19.04 0.66
N SER A 817 2.85 19.52 0.89
CA SER A 817 1.87 19.87 -0.14
C SER A 817 2.11 21.30 -0.66
N LEU A 818 2.77 21.44 -1.82
CA LEU A 818 3.03 22.72 -2.47
C LEU A 818 2.63 22.72 -3.96
N PRO A 819 2.45 23.90 -4.59
CA PRO A 819 1.38 24.08 -5.59
C PRO A 819 1.72 23.64 -7.03
N LYS A 820 0.66 23.55 -7.84
CA LYS A 820 0.71 23.10 -9.23
C LYS A 820 1.47 24.07 -10.14
N SER A 821 2.37 23.51 -10.95
CA SER A 821 2.92 24.05 -12.20
C SER A 821 3.70 25.39 -12.14
N VAL A 822 5.01 25.31 -11.89
CA VAL A 822 5.99 26.30 -12.36
C VAL A 822 6.75 25.72 -13.55
N LYS A 823 6.77 26.44 -14.69
CA LYS A 823 7.60 26.07 -15.86
C LYS A 823 9.05 26.54 -15.65
N LEU A 824 9.88 25.70 -15.03
CA LEU A 824 11.32 25.91 -14.97
C LEU A 824 11.95 25.83 -16.37
N LYS A 825 12.33 26.99 -16.93
CA LYS A 825 13.27 27.08 -18.05
C LYS A 825 14.68 26.84 -17.53
N ILE A 826 15.18 25.60 -17.64
CA ILE A 826 16.58 25.28 -17.36
C ILE A 826 17.47 26.00 -18.38
N ASN A 827 18.46 26.77 -17.91
CA ASN A 827 19.43 27.47 -18.73
C ASN A 827 20.76 26.71 -18.70
N TYR A 828 21.07 26.00 -19.80
CA TYR A 828 22.18 25.05 -19.93
C TYR A 828 23.57 25.73 -20.06
N SER A 829 23.94 26.59 -19.10
CA SER A 829 25.16 27.41 -19.19
C SER A 829 25.97 27.54 -17.89
N LYS A 830 25.59 26.84 -16.80
CA LYS A 830 26.24 27.00 -15.47
C LYS A 830 26.43 25.71 -14.63
N LEU A 831 26.52 24.53 -15.26
CA LEU A 831 26.82 23.26 -14.56
C LEU A 831 28.00 22.51 -15.18
N LEU A 832 29.19 23.06 -14.92
CA LEU A 832 30.56 22.57 -15.14
C LEU A 832 31.45 23.65 -14.51
N PRO A 833 32.34 23.40 -13.52
CA PRO A 833 32.92 22.11 -13.12
C PRO A 833 32.87 21.78 -11.59
N SER A 834 32.80 20.48 -11.24
CA SER A 834 33.19 19.99 -9.89
C SER A 834 33.54 18.49 -9.83
N LEU A 835 33.13 17.68 -10.81
CA LEU A 835 33.42 16.24 -10.87
C LEU A 835 34.70 15.94 -11.68
N CYS A 836 35.88 16.02 -11.04
CA CYS A 836 37.12 15.36 -11.49
C CYS A 836 38.25 15.47 -10.44
N ALA A 837 38.21 14.66 -9.36
CA ALA A 837 39.19 14.79 -8.28
C ALA A 837 39.54 13.50 -7.47
N SER A 838 39.35 12.28 -8.01
CA SER A 838 39.83 11.05 -7.34
C SER A 838 39.94 9.79 -8.23
N MET A 839 40.70 9.83 -9.32
CA MET A 839 41.13 8.61 -10.03
C MET A 839 42.60 8.71 -10.44
N ASN A 840 43.47 8.04 -9.69
CA ASN A 840 44.90 7.89 -9.97
C ASN A 840 45.19 6.48 -10.50
N PHE A 841 45.73 6.37 -11.71
CA PHE A 841 46.61 5.27 -12.18
C PHE A 841 47.37 5.75 -13.44
N PRO A 842 48.45 5.07 -13.90
CA PRO A 842 49.64 5.79 -14.38
C PRO A 842 49.63 6.19 -15.87
N ALA A 843 50.62 7.00 -16.23
CA ALA A 843 50.78 7.63 -17.55
C ALA A 843 51.61 6.79 -18.55
N ILE A 844 52.00 7.45 -19.67
CA ILE A 844 52.85 6.98 -20.79
C ILE A 844 52.02 6.28 -21.90
N SER A 845 52.01 6.72 -23.18
CA SER A 845 52.81 7.75 -23.89
C SER A 845 52.07 8.58 -24.96
N CYS A 846 52.67 9.73 -25.28
CA CYS A 846 52.63 10.52 -26.52
C CYS A 846 52.47 9.72 -27.84
N TRP A 847 52.09 10.26 -29.02
CA TRP A 847 51.68 11.59 -29.59
C TRP A 847 50.96 11.27 -30.94
N GLY A 848 50.19 12.10 -31.65
CA GLY A 848 49.70 13.48 -31.49
C GLY A 848 49.36 14.13 -32.87
N ARG A 849 48.60 15.25 -32.89
CA ARG A 849 48.23 16.12 -34.07
C ARG A 849 47.19 15.54 -35.07
N ARG A 850 46.07 16.26 -35.37
CA ARG A 850 45.82 17.31 -36.42
C ARG A 850 45.90 16.75 -37.86
N ARG A 851 45.08 17.11 -38.87
CA ARG A 851 44.13 18.23 -39.18
C ARG A 851 43.33 17.85 -40.48
N ASP A 852 42.30 18.50 -41.03
CA ASP A 852 41.33 19.59 -40.72
C ASP A 852 40.13 19.50 -41.74
N ALA A 853 39.06 20.31 -41.60
CA ALA A 853 38.08 20.71 -42.65
C ALA A 853 37.13 19.65 -43.28
N ALA A 854 36.07 19.99 -44.05
CA ALA A 854 35.04 21.06 -43.91
C ALA A 854 33.86 20.86 -44.92
N ARG A 855 32.64 21.30 -44.54
CA ARG A 855 31.44 21.59 -45.38
C ARG A 855 30.86 20.47 -46.30
N TRP A 856 29.53 20.31 -46.28
CA TRP A 856 28.61 20.78 -47.35
C TRP A 856 27.14 20.74 -46.84
N ARG A 857 26.17 21.26 -47.62
CA ARG A 857 24.73 21.31 -47.27
C ARG A 857 23.83 21.04 -48.49
N GLY A 858 22.61 20.55 -48.24
CA GLY A 858 21.48 20.56 -49.18
C GLY A 858 21.36 19.31 -50.06
N ALA A 859 20.21 18.98 -50.64
CA ALA A 859 18.86 19.55 -50.46
C ALA A 859 17.76 18.50 -50.81
N GLN A 860 16.48 18.85 -50.66
CA GLN A 860 15.33 17.97 -50.97
C GLN A 860 14.90 18.10 -52.45
N ALA A 861 14.33 17.04 -53.07
CA ALA A 861 12.91 16.98 -53.52
C ALA A 861 12.55 15.95 -54.64
N SER A 862 11.59 15.07 -54.32
CA SER A 862 10.40 14.61 -55.10
C SER A 862 10.43 14.05 -56.56
N THR A 863 10.01 12.78 -56.68
CA THR A 863 9.20 12.08 -57.75
C THR A 863 8.72 10.71 -57.16
N ARG A 864 7.66 9.95 -57.54
CA ARG A 864 6.56 9.92 -58.55
C ARG A 864 6.93 9.56 -60.01
N ARG A 865 6.31 8.56 -60.69
CA ARG A 865 5.04 7.79 -60.50
C ARG A 865 5.12 6.33 -61.06
N LEU A 866 4.24 5.43 -60.55
CA LEU A 866 3.33 4.44 -61.21
C LEU A 866 3.78 3.42 -62.30
N TRP A 867 2.91 2.39 -62.49
CA TRP A 867 2.86 1.32 -63.53
C TRP A 867 3.87 0.15 -63.38
N GLU A 868 3.59 -1.12 -63.71
CA GLU A 868 2.34 -1.95 -63.70
C GLU A 868 2.70 -3.46 -63.85
N VAL A 869 1.69 -4.36 -64.00
CA VAL A 869 1.62 -5.72 -64.66
C VAL A 869 2.94 -6.47 -65.00
N GLY A 870 3.08 -7.80 -64.86
CA GLY A 870 2.17 -8.93 -64.56
C GLY A 870 2.80 -10.28 -64.98
N ASP A 871 1.98 -11.34 -65.14
CA ASP A 871 2.34 -12.73 -65.55
C ASP A 871 3.31 -13.53 -64.64
N GLY A 872 3.31 -14.87 -64.60
CA GLY A 872 2.40 -15.87 -65.19
C GLY A 872 3.03 -17.28 -65.22
N GLY A 873 2.29 -18.34 -64.84
CA GLY A 873 2.78 -19.73 -64.84
C GLY A 873 1.74 -20.76 -64.36
N PHE A 874 1.68 -21.94 -64.98
CA PHE A 874 0.52 -22.87 -64.93
C PHE A 874 0.92 -24.34 -64.65
N SER A 875 -0.08 -25.25 -64.69
CA SER A 875 -0.07 -26.73 -64.53
C SER A 875 0.09 -27.24 -63.09
N GLU A 876 -0.80 -28.06 -62.50
CA GLU A 876 -1.68 -29.17 -62.94
C GLU A 876 -1.00 -30.53 -63.15
N GLU A 877 -1.36 -31.50 -62.29
CA GLU A 877 -1.83 -32.87 -62.65
C GLU A 877 -2.44 -33.55 -61.38
N PRO A 878 -3.32 -34.57 -61.48
CA PRO A 878 -4.20 -34.99 -60.39
C PRO A 878 -3.99 -36.43 -59.84
N GLY A 879 -4.58 -36.73 -58.67
CA GLY A 879 -4.69 -38.10 -58.11
C GLY A 879 -5.81 -38.21 -57.04
N PRO A 880 -6.49 -39.37 -56.85
CA PRO A 880 -7.90 -39.33 -56.43
C PRO A 880 -8.28 -39.93 -55.07
N LEU A 881 -9.49 -39.55 -54.62
CA LEU A 881 -10.58 -40.31 -53.95
C LEU A 881 -10.29 -41.74 -53.42
N GLY A 882 -10.84 -42.19 -52.28
CA GLY A 882 -11.77 -41.55 -51.33
C GLY A 882 -12.64 -42.56 -50.56
N GLY A 883 -13.40 -42.09 -49.55
CA GLY A 883 -14.28 -42.90 -48.69
C GLY A 883 -13.58 -43.47 -47.44
N VAL A 884 -14.27 -43.77 -46.32
CA VAL A 884 -15.72 -43.71 -45.99
C VAL A 884 -15.91 -43.16 -44.57
N GLU A 885 -17.10 -42.67 -44.24
CA GLU A 885 -17.50 -42.16 -42.91
C GLU A 885 -17.50 -43.26 -41.81
N GLY A 886 -17.31 -42.84 -40.55
CA GLY A 886 -17.34 -43.68 -39.35
C GLY A 886 -17.06 -42.89 -38.08
#